data_AF-A0A969MS70-F1
#
_entry.id   AF-A0A969MS70-F1
#
_cell.length_a   1.000
_cell.length_b   1.000
_cell.length_c   1.000
_cell.angle_alpha   90.00
_cell.angle_beta   90.00
_cell.angle_gamma   90.00
#
_symmetry.space_group_name_H-M   'P 1'
#
loop_
_entity.id
_entity.type
_entity.pdbx_description
1 polymer ?
#
loop_
_entity_poly.entity_id
_entity_poly.type
_entity_poly.pdbx_seq_one_letter_code
_entity_poly.pdbx_strand_id
1 'polypeptide(L)'
;YEIDGETGDLLKVTDTNGNTLTYTDEAVTSSTGQKITFERDAEGRITSVKDPSGYLIRYEYDDNGDLVSVTDREENVTRMKYNLEREHYLDKIIDPLGREGVRNEYGEDGKLARVIDVNGEAIELVYDPDNSTEITKDLFGNPTTYVYDDRGNILTEIDPVGKVTKRTYDSNNNVETETIITDESGAEGWTTTYTYDSQDNMTSVTDRLEQTIRYTYNEQGDVLSVTDPLGNTTSYTYDGQRNLTSLTDAAGNTTEYGYNSQGNITSVIDANGESSYLKYDAFGNLIETEDALGNKVTFSYDENNRLSEKTEAVTTTDGLQEIIYGWNYNLEGQITSIVDPQGNSTQYEYDANGNRLTQTDVLLNQTKFVYNDNNLLVETIYPDQTPEKLTDNPRIIHLYDRGNRRRATIDQSGQVTHYNYNSMGWLVETIYPDATDDISLLISEIAPGKTLETINWAEVIYPDLIPEYLEDNPRVSTEYYQNGWVKADVDERGYRIEYRYNDRGELIEEIYPDKTPEDISNNPRTIRTYNAEGDLISTTNALGDTTQYKYDELNRLIETHFPDGTFTSITYDVLDRRTSFTDQAGNTTQYRYDPNGQLTGVRDALDNWTEYGYDELGRLIWLEDANERRTYYEYNGIDQRTAVILPNQQRSESTYNAIGLIESFTDFNQQTTTFAYDAQNRLINETFADDTVVNYTYNPTNDLATVTDSRGTTTYEYDERNRLIARQDPEGIYLENGSTIEYDYDAASNITSISTPGGTTTYTYDERNRLETTFDPSQGTTRYFYDNFSNLIQTELPNGVIEARQYDKLNRLTYLENTLGDTTLSSYDYTLNLVGNRVSTLEHDGRLVEYDYDDLYRLTQEKITDSPDLINDGRIISYTYDNVGNRLTLDDSFKGITSYEYNQNDWLLSETLNKDGQTIFIYEYDYDNNGNTISRIKDGTEQTTYQWNPENRLIAVELSDGTQVNYTYDAMVIE
;
A
#
# COMPACT_ATOMS: atom_id res chain seq x y z
N TYR A 1 22.24 -12.48 38.64
CA TYR A 1 23.57 -12.77 38.07
C TYR A 1 24.51 -13.21 39.19
N GLU A 2 25.60 -13.91 38.86
CA GLU A 2 26.68 -14.29 39.77
C GLU A 2 27.96 -13.55 39.34
N ILE A 3 28.61 -12.85 40.27
CA ILE A 3 29.85 -12.11 40.06
C ILE A 3 30.93 -12.67 40.97
N ASP A 4 32.16 -12.77 40.46
CA ASP A 4 33.32 -13.05 41.29
C ASP A 4 33.59 -11.89 42.27
N GLY A 5 33.61 -12.18 43.56
CA GLY A 5 33.73 -11.15 44.61
C GLY A 5 35.11 -10.50 44.72
N GLU A 6 36.15 -11.06 44.10
CA GLU A 6 37.51 -10.51 44.09
C GLU A 6 37.80 -9.76 42.79
N THR A 7 37.41 -10.30 41.63
CA THR A 7 37.69 -9.69 40.32
C THR A 7 36.58 -8.79 39.81
N GLY A 8 35.34 -9.01 40.24
CA GLY A 8 34.16 -8.33 39.69
C GLY A 8 33.68 -8.92 38.37
N ASP A 9 34.22 -10.07 37.93
CA ASP A 9 33.83 -10.70 36.68
C ASP A 9 32.42 -11.29 36.75
N LEU A 10 31.64 -11.05 35.70
CA LEU A 10 30.35 -11.69 35.53
C LEU A 10 30.59 -13.17 35.19
N LEU A 11 30.23 -14.08 36.09
CA LEU A 11 30.44 -15.53 35.91
C LEU A 11 29.22 -16.20 35.27
N LYS A 12 28.03 -15.73 35.64
CA LYS A 12 26.78 -16.34 35.19
C LYS A 12 25.63 -15.36 35.22
N VAL A 13 24.88 -15.31 34.14
CA VAL A 13 23.56 -14.68 34.09
C VAL A 13 22.54 -15.79 34.06
N THR A 14 21.46 -15.61 34.80
CA THR A 14 20.34 -16.53 34.82
C THR A 14 19.09 -15.70 34.72
N ASP A 15 18.27 -15.97 33.71
CA ASP A 15 16.96 -15.36 33.61
C ASP A 15 16.01 -15.98 34.65
N THR A 16 14.80 -15.47 34.69
CA THR A 16 13.77 -15.93 35.63
C THR A 16 13.26 -17.33 35.34
N ASN A 17 13.41 -17.81 34.09
CA ASN A 17 13.10 -19.19 33.67
C ASN A 17 14.23 -20.18 33.98
N GLY A 18 15.39 -19.69 34.46
CA GLY A 18 16.53 -20.53 34.78
C GLY A 18 17.43 -20.84 33.58
N ASN A 19 17.20 -20.21 32.42
CA ASN A 19 18.15 -20.25 31.32
C ASN A 19 19.40 -19.49 31.73
N THR A 20 20.57 -20.03 31.39
CA THR A 20 21.83 -19.49 31.90
C THR A 20 22.81 -19.22 30.78
N LEU A 21 23.43 -18.05 30.82
CA LEU A 21 24.70 -17.82 30.14
C LEU A 21 25.80 -17.94 31.19
N THR A 22 26.75 -18.84 30.97
CA THR A 22 27.96 -18.96 31.76
C THR A 22 29.10 -18.30 31.00
N TYR A 23 29.85 -17.47 31.69
CA TYR A 23 30.92 -16.67 31.15
C TYR A 23 32.23 -17.17 31.73
N THR A 24 33.18 -17.46 30.87
CA THR A 24 34.57 -17.75 31.22
C THR A 24 35.48 -16.95 30.31
N ASP A 25 36.77 -16.90 30.65
CA ASP A 25 37.77 -16.27 29.78
C ASP A 25 37.81 -16.90 28.39
N GLU A 26 37.46 -18.19 28.28
CA GLU A 26 37.54 -18.97 27.04
C GLU A 26 36.20 -19.05 26.28
N ALA A 27 35.04 -18.73 26.88
CA ALA A 27 33.75 -18.91 26.22
C ALA A 27 32.57 -18.18 26.89
N VAL A 28 31.55 -17.88 26.10
CA VAL A 28 30.17 -17.76 26.60
C VAL A 28 29.41 -19.01 26.21
N THR A 29 28.88 -19.72 27.21
CA THR A 29 28.16 -20.97 27.03
C THR A 29 26.72 -20.82 27.50
N SER A 30 25.78 -21.12 26.60
CA SER A 30 24.36 -21.21 26.92
C SER A 30 24.02 -22.53 27.63
N SER A 31 23.00 -22.52 28.48
CA SER A 31 22.40 -23.72 29.07
C SER A 31 21.87 -24.70 28.03
N THR A 32 21.68 -24.27 26.77
CA THR A 32 21.33 -25.14 25.63
C THR A 32 22.52 -25.96 25.10
N GLY A 33 23.75 -25.64 25.55
CA GLY A 33 24.99 -26.29 25.11
C GLY A 33 25.68 -25.60 23.94
N GLN A 34 25.02 -24.63 23.28
CA GLN A 34 25.70 -23.75 22.33
C GLN A 34 26.69 -22.85 23.05
N LYS A 35 27.81 -22.58 22.38
CA LYS A 35 28.83 -21.69 22.91
C LYS A 35 29.51 -20.95 21.79
N ILE A 36 29.94 -19.74 22.12
CA ILE A 36 30.98 -19.03 21.40
C ILE A 36 32.26 -19.14 22.21
N THR A 37 33.39 -19.39 21.57
CA THR A 37 34.69 -19.49 22.26
C THR A 37 35.58 -18.32 21.89
N PHE A 38 36.42 -17.90 22.83
CA PHE A 38 37.37 -16.81 22.69
C PHE A 38 38.78 -17.34 22.74
N GLU A 39 39.64 -16.80 21.88
CA GLU A 39 41.08 -16.85 22.09
C GLU A 39 41.54 -15.48 22.59
N ARG A 40 42.55 -15.47 23.46
CA ARG A 40 43.11 -14.24 24.04
C ARG A 40 44.63 -14.22 23.92
N ASP A 41 45.18 -13.02 23.91
CA ASP A 41 46.62 -12.80 24.02
C ASP A 41 47.13 -12.86 25.48
N ALA A 42 48.42 -12.59 25.68
CA ALA A 42 49.05 -12.64 27.00
C ALA A 42 48.57 -11.53 27.94
N GLU A 43 48.02 -10.45 27.37
CA GLU A 43 47.43 -9.29 28.05
C GLU A 43 45.93 -9.50 28.35
N GLY A 44 45.33 -10.60 27.89
CA GLY A 44 43.94 -10.98 28.15
C GLY A 44 42.92 -10.37 27.17
N ARG A 45 43.37 -9.75 26.07
CA ARG A 45 42.49 -9.18 25.03
C ARG A 45 41.99 -10.28 24.10
N ILE A 46 40.75 -10.20 23.62
CA ILE A 46 40.16 -11.20 22.71
C ILE A 46 40.79 -11.07 21.33
N THR A 47 41.49 -12.09 20.83
CA THR A 47 42.11 -12.15 19.49
C THR A 47 41.28 -12.92 18.47
N SER A 48 40.37 -13.78 18.91
CA SER A 48 39.39 -14.40 18.03
C SER A 48 38.12 -14.78 18.78
N VAL A 49 36.98 -14.70 18.09
CA VAL A 49 35.68 -15.21 18.53
C VAL A 49 35.28 -16.29 17.53
N LYS A 50 35.04 -17.51 18.02
CA LYS A 50 34.58 -18.64 17.22
C LYS A 50 33.08 -18.82 17.41
N ASP A 51 32.34 -18.83 16.32
CA ASP A 51 30.91 -19.13 16.32
C ASP A 51 30.63 -20.63 16.51
N PRO A 52 29.36 -21.04 16.69
CA PRO A 52 28.99 -22.44 16.86
C PRO A 52 29.39 -23.36 15.70
N SER A 53 29.34 -22.88 14.45
CA SER A 53 29.79 -23.61 13.25
C SER A 53 31.32 -23.68 13.11
N GLY A 54 32.03 -22.90 13.90
CA GLY A 54 33.47 -22.92 14.02
C GLY A 54 34.23 -21.92 13.14
N TYR A 55 33.52 -20.98 12.53
CA TYR A 55 34.12 -19.85 11.82
C TYR A 55 34.54 -18.77 12.81
N LEU A 56 35.56 -18.00 12.43
CA LEU A 56 36.25 -17.08 13.34
C LEU A 56 36.04 -15.64 12.89
N ILE A 57 35.70 -14.77 13.84
CA ILE A 57 35.99 -13.35 13.76
C ILE A 57 37.33 -13.13 14.46
N ARG A 58 38.28 -12.44 13.84
CA ARG A 58 39.61 -12.21 14.40
C ARG A 58 39.85 -10.74 14.70
N TYR A 59 40.59 -10.49 15.77
CA TYR A 59 40.89 -9.16 16.28
C TYR A 59 42.40 -9.03 16.44
N GLU A 60 42.97 -7.97 15.91
CA GLU A 60 44.39 -7.65 16.07
C GLU A 60 44.54 -6.33 16.81
N TYR A 61 45.52 -6.28 17.70
CA TYR A 61 45.83 -5.10 18.49
C TYR A 61 47.27 -4.67 18.27
N ASP A 62 47.54 -3.38 18.44
CA ASP A 62 48.90 -2.87 18.49
C ASP A 62 49.56 -3.07 19.87
N ASP A 63 50.82 -2.63 19.97
CA ASP A 63 51.63 -2.67 21.20
C ASP A 63 51.05 -1.78 22.32
N ASN A 64 50.21 -0.79 21.99
CA ASN A 64 49.61 0.12 22.96
C ASN A 64 48.33 -0.43 23.58
N GLY A 65 47.66 -1.38 22.92
CA GLY A 65 46.35 -1.85 23.39
C GLY A 65 45.23 -1.71 22.39
N ASP A 66 45.45 -0.96 21.30
CA ASP A 66 44.41 -0.47 20.42
C ASP A 66 44.00 -1.53 19.39
N LEU A 67 42.69 -1.73 19.21
CA LEU A 67 42.15 -2.67 18.23
C LEU A 67 42.36 -2.10 16.83
N VAL A 68 43.29 -2.67 16.04
CA VAL A 68 43.71 -2.16 14.72
C VAL A 68 43.08 -2.90 13.54
N SER A 69 42.55 -4.10 13.77
CA SER A 69 41.93 -4.91 12.70
C SER A 69 40.83 -5.82 13.25
N VAL A 70 39.73 -5.93 12.52
CA VAL A 70 38.68 -6.93 12.70
C VAL A 70 38.47 -7.65 11.38
N THR A 71 38.67 -8.96 11.39
CA THR A 71 38.44 -9.85 10.25
C THR A 71 37.16 -10.65 10.49
N ASP A 72 36.17 -10.54 9.60
CA ASP A 72 34.92 -11.29 9.70
C ASP A 72 35.07 -12.77 9.30
N ARG A 73 33.97 -13.52 9.25
CA ARG A 73 33.98 -14.97 8.95
C ARG A 73 34.26 -15.27 7.48
N GLU A 74 34.07 -14.30 6.60
CA GLU A 74 34.42 -14.36 5.18
C GLU A 74 35.84 -13.85 4.88
N GLU A 75 36.62 -13.55 5.92
CA GLU A 75 37.97 -13.00 5.85
C GLU A 75 38.03 -11.56 5.33
N ASN A 76 36.91 -10.83 5.35
CA ASN A 76 36.86 -9.40 5.07
C ASN A 76 37.40 -8.61 6.25
N VAL A 77 38.20 -7.56 6.01
CA VAL A 77 39.00 -6.91 7.06
C VAL A 77 38.64 -5.43 7.21
N THR A 78 37.99 -5.09 8.31
CA THR A 78 37.87 -3.71 8.80
C THR A 78 39.13 -3.32 9.57
N ARG A 79 39.69 -2.15 9.32
CA ARG A 79 40.89 -1.66 10.03
C ARG A 79 40.61 -0.38 10.77
N MET A 80 41.27 -0.20 11.89
CA MET A 80 41.20 1.03 12.67
C MET A 80 42.60 1.61 12.79
N LYS A 81 42.71 2.91 12.57
CA LYS A 81 43.96 3.65 12.74
C LYS A 81 43.79 4.64 13.87
N TYR A 82 44.83 4.74 14.69
CA TYR A 82 44.87 5.63 15.85
C TYR A 82 45.91 6.73 15.63
N ASN A 83 45.76 7.82 16.37
CA ASN A 83 46.62 8.98 16.28
C ASN A 83 48.05 8.66 16.78
N LEU A 84 49.06 9.02 16.01
CA LEU A 84 50.47 8.74 16.33
C LEU A 84 51.04 9.61 17.46
N GLU A 85 50.44 10.76 17.74
CA GLU A 85 50.89 11.71 18.76
C GLU A 85 50.08 11.58 20.07
N ARG A 86 48.85 11.04 20.00
CA ARG A 86 47.94 10.82 21.12
C ARG A 86 47.46 9.36 21.13
N GLU A 87 48.07 8.54 21.97
CA GLU A 87 47.72 7.11 22.16
C GLU A 87 46.20 6.93 22.41
N HIS A 88 45.59 5.87 21.87
CA HIS A 88 44.17 5.52 21.99
C HIS A 88 43.14 6.42 21.28
N TYR A 89 43.56 7.51 20.64
CA TYR A 89 42.65 8.36 19.87
C TYR A 89 42.39 7.74 18.49
N LEU A 90 41.20 7.16 18.28
CA LEU A 90 40.79 6.62 16.99
C LEU A 90 40.76 7.75 15.95
N ASP A 91 41.65 7.68 14.96
CA ASP A 91 41.75 8.61 13.83
C ASP A 91 40.73 8.24 12.76
N LYS A 92 40.73 6.98 12.29
CA LYS A 92 39.81 6.53 11.23
C LYS A 92 39.49 5.05 11.26
N ILE A 93 38.34 4.71 10.70
CA ILE A 93 37.94 3.34 10.35
C ILE A 93 38.04 3.16 8.84
N ILE A 94 38.62 2.04 8.42
CA ILE A 94 38.75 1.62 7.03
C ILE A 94 37.88 0.38 6.87
N ASP A 95 36.89 0.44 6.00
CA ASP A 95 35.99 -0.68 5.75
C ASP A 95 36.69 -1.84 5.00
N PRO A 96 36.05 -3.01 4.91
CA PRO A 96 36.54 -4.13 4.10
C PRO A 96 36.91 -3.85 2.64
N LEU A 97 36.26 -2.87 2.01
CA LEU A 97 36.56 -2.42 0.64
C LEU A 97 37.79 -1.49 0.59
N GLY A 98 38.35 -1.11 1.74
CA GLY A 98 39.52 -0.26 1.86
C GLY A 98 39.22 1.24 1.92
N ARG A 99 37.95 1.62 2.09
CA ARG A 99 37.48 3.02 2.12
C ARG A 99 37.53 3.57 3.54
N GLU A 100 37.93 4.84 3.71
CA GLU A 100 38.01 5.49 5.02
C GLU A 100 36.61 5.94 5.47
N GLY A 101 35.82 5.03 6.06
CA GLY A 101 34.40 5.27 6.33
C GLY A 101 34.12 6.44 7.29
N VAL A 102 34.77 6.45 8.47
CA VAL A 102 34.60 7.53 9.46
C VAL A 102 35.96 7.95 9.98
N ARG A 103 36.25 9.26 9.94
CA ARG A 103 37.45 9.89 10.53
C ARG A 103 37.06 10.86 11.64
N ASN A 104 37.79 10.84 12.74
CA ASN A 104 37.58 11.71 13.89
C ASN A 104 38.73 12.70 14.04
N GLU A 105 38.41 13.98 14.21
CA GLU A 105 39.39 14.99 14.59
C GLU A 105 39.07 15.52 15.99
N TYR A 106 40.12 15.72 16.79
CA TYR A 106 39.99 16.11 18.20
C TYR A 106 40.61 17.48 18.44
N GLY A 107 40.00 18.27 19.32
CA GLY A 107 40.48 19.58 19.74
C GLY A 107 41.79 19.50 20.54
N GLU A 108 42.42 20.66 20.79
CA GLU A 108 43.61 20.75 21.66
C GLU A 108 43.33 20.20 23.07
N ASP A 109 42.10 20.35 23.55
CA ASP A 109 41.57 19.86 24.82
C ASP A 109 41.29 18.34 24.86
N GLY A 110 41.42 17.66 23.72
CA GLY A 110 41.25 16.21 23.61
C GLY A 110 39.80 15.75 23.42
N LYS A 111 38.84 16.66 23.22
CA LYS A 111 37.46 16.32 22.89
C LYS A 111 37.27 16.10 21.39
N LEU A 112 36.29 15.27 21.02
CA LEU A 112 35.91 15.05 19.62
C LEU A 112 35.39 16.37 19.04
N ALA A 113 36.04 16.91 18.02
CA ALA A 113 35.67 18.19 17.42
C ALA A 113 34.95 18.02 16.08
N ARG A 114 35.30 16.97 15.32
CA ARG A 114 34.69 16.69 14.01
C ARG A 114 34.58 15.20 13.78
N VAL A 115 33.44 14.78 13.23
CA VAL A 115 33.22 13.44 12.67
C VAL A 115 33.09 13.60 11.17
N ILE A 116 33.96 12.96 10.43
CA ILE A 116 34.19 13.18 9.01
C ILE A 116 33.83 11.92 8.25
N ASP A 117 32.98 12.04 7.24
CA ASP A 117 32.58 10.93 6.39
C ASP A 117 33.67 10.57 5.36
N VAL A 118 33.38 9.56 4.52
CA VAL A 118 34.29 9.09 3.47
C VAL A 118 34.59 10.15 2.40
N ASN A 119 33.71 11.13 2.22
CA ASN A 119 33.87 12.23 1.27
C ASN A 119 34.68 13.40 1.84
N GLY A 120 34.98 13.37 3.15
CA GLY A 120 35.69 14.44 3.85
C GLY A 120 34.79 15.53 4.43
N GLU A 121 33.47 15.33 4.40
CA GLU A 121 32.47 16.24 4.96
C GLU A 121 32.30 15.96 6.45
N ALA A 122 32.07 17.02 7.24
CA ALA A 122 32.19 16.91 8.70
C ALA A 122 30.97 17.42 9.46
N ILE A 123 30.49 16.61 10.41
CA ILE A 123 29.68 17.11 11.53
C ILE A 123 30.65 17.75 12.52
N GLU A 124 30.39 19.00 12.92
CA GLU A 124 31.22 19.72 13.89
C GLU A 124 30.59 19.69 15.27
N LEU A 125 31.40 19.48 16.32
CA LEU A 125 30.97 19.48 17.71
C LEU A 125 31.76 20.55 18.47
N VAL A 126 31.04 21.52 19.06
CA VAL A 126 31.62 22.61 19.83
C VAL A 126 31.12 22.52 21.26
N TYR A 127 32.05 22.25 22.19
CA TYR A 127 31.75 22.13 23.62
C TYR A 127 32.16 23.40 24.36
N ASP A 128 31.23 23.99 25.11
CA ASP A 128 31.49 25.09 26.04
C ASP A 128 31.18 24.62 27.47
N PRO A 129 32.19 24.11 28.20
CA PRO A 129 32.01 23.58 29.54
C PRO A 129 31.70 24.67 30.59
N ASP A 130 32.02 25.94 30.32
CA ASP A 130 31.74 27.03 31.27
C ASP A 130 30.23 27.35 31.33
N ASN A 131 29.48 26.97 30.27
CA ASN A 131 28.04 27.16 30.16
C ASN A 131 27.25 25.84 30.11
N SER A 132 27.92 24.68 30.24
CA SER A 132 27.33 23.35 30.04
C SER A 132 26.58 23.22 28.71
N THR A 133 27.12 23.79 27.64
CA THR A 133 26.48 23.77 26.32
C THR A 133 27.30 23.02 25.29
N GLU A 134 26.62 22.34 24.38
CA GLU A 134 27.19 21.71 23.19
C GLU A 134 26.44 22.21 21.95
N ILE A 135 27.18 22.54 20.90
CA ILE A 135 26.61 22.87 19.60
C ILE A 135 27.11 21.84 18.61
N THR A 136 26.19 21.06 18.06
CA THR A 136 26.44 20.17 16.93
C THR A 136 26.05 20.89 15.65
N LYS A 137 26.94 21.01 14.68
CA LYS A 137 26.58 21.46 13.34
C LYS A 137 26.52 20.27 12.42
N ASP A 138 25.42 20.14 11.69
CA ASP A 138 25.30 19.15 10.63
C ASP A 138 26.30 19.42 9.49
N LEU A 139 26.31 18.54 8.48
CA LEU A 139 27.18 18.62 7.31
C LEU A 139 26.95 19.92 6.49
N PHE A 140 25.79 20.56 6.65
CA PHE A 140 25.41 21.81 5.99
C PHE A 140 25.73 23.05 6.85
N GLY A 141 26.26 22.86 8.07
CA GLY A 141 26.61 23.92 9.01
C GLY A 141 25.44 24.41 9.87
N ASN A 142 24.29 23.73 9.82
CA ASN A 142 23.13 24.08 10.63
C ASN A 142 23.32 23.63 12.08
N PRO A 143 23.23 24.54 13.07
CA PRO A 143 23.50 24.21 14.45
C PRO A 143 22.27 23.62 15.17
N THR A 144 22.50 22.58 15.96
CA THR A 144 21.63 22.14 17.06
C THR A 144 22.34 22.43 18.37
N THR A 145 21.68 23.11 19.30
CA THR A 145 22.26 23.50 20.60
C THR A 145 21.67 22.65 21.72
N TYR A 146 22.51 22.03 22.53
CA TYR A 146 22.14 21.32 23.74
C TYR A 146 22.67 22.06 24.97
N VAL A 147 21.86 22.14 26.03
CA VAL A 147 22.22 22.67 27.34
C VAL A 147 22.03 21.57 28.36
N TYR A 148 23.05 21.28 29.15
CA TYR A 148 23.07 20.19 30.10
C TYR A 148 22.96 20.66 31.56
N ASP A 149 22.42 19.80 32.44
CA ASP A 149 22.58 19.95 33.88
C ASP A 149 23.95 19.40 34.37
N ASP A 150 24.26 19.58 35.67
CA ASP A 150 25.51 19.10 36.27
C ASP A 150 25.66 17.56 36.25
N ARG A 151 24.59 16.81 35.95
CA ARG A 151 24.58 15.34 35.82
C ARG A 151 24.70 14.89 34.37
N GLY A 152 24.70 15.80 33.41
CA GLY A 152 24.80 15.52 31.97
C GLY A 152 23.45 15.30 31.27
N ASN A 153 22.33 15.66 31.89
CA ASN A 153 21.02 15.56 31.25
C ASN A 153 20.72 16.77 30.37
N ILE A 154 20.04 16.56 29.23
CA ILE A 154 19.66 17.64 28.31
C ILE A 154 18.49 18.45 28.90
N LEU A 155 18.76 19.65 29.40
CA LEU A 155 17.74 20.60 29.87
C LEU A 155 17.07 21.36 28.73
N THR A 156 17.81 21.66 27.67
CA THR A 156 17.29 22.42 26.52
C THR A 156 17.97 21.95 25.24
N GLU A 157 17.17 21.77 24.21
CA GLU A 157 17.57 21.44 22.85
C GLU A 157 16.97 22.48 21.92
N ILE A 158 17.76 23.08 21.04
CA ILE A 158 17.32 24.06 20.03
C ILE A 158 17.75 23.53 18.67
N ASP A 159 16.79 23.21 17.82
CA ASP A 159 17.06 22.69 16.48
C ASP A 159 17.37 23.80 15.45
N PRO A 160 17.82 23.46 14.22
CA PRO A 160 18.12 24.42 13.16
C PRO A 160 16.99 25.36 12.75
N VAL A 161 15.72 24.98 12.97
CA VAL A 161 14.55 25.79 12.62
C VAL A 161 14.00 26.58 13.80
N GLY A 162 14.65 26.48 14.97
CA GLY A 162 14.36 27.26 16.17
C GLY A 162 13.35 26.63 17.12
N LYS A 163 12.90 25.39 16.88
CA LYS A 163 12.08 24.65 17.85
C LYS A 163 12.93 24.35 19.08
N VAL A 164 12.39 24.65 20.26
CA VAL A 164 13.05 24.45 21.54
C VAL A 164 12.37 23.34 22.33
N THR A 165 13.09 22.29 22.68
CA THR A 165 12.61 21.25 23.59
C THR A 165 13.26 21.43 24.96
N LYS A 166 12.48 21.64 26.01
CA LYS A 166 12.96 21.77 27.39
C LYS A 166 12.59 20.56 28.21
N ARG A 167 13.50 20.07 29.05
CA ARG A 167 13.24 18.92 29.93
C ARG A 167 13.58 19.25 31.38
N THR A 168 12.81 18.72 32.30
CA THR A 168 13.13 18.70 33.72
C THR A 168 13.29 17.26 34.19
N TYR A 169 14.04 17.06 35.27
CA TYR A 169 14.39 15.73 35.76
C TYR A 169 14.20 15.64 37.27
N ASP A 170 13.75 14.49 37.75
CA ASP A 170 13.64 14.20 39.17
C ASP A 170 15.04 13.94 39.82
N SER A 171 15.04 13.58 41.10
CA SER A 171 16.28 13.25 41.84
C SER A 171 16.95 11.95 41.38
N ASN A 172 16.18 11.04 40.75
CA ASN A 172 16.64 9.75 40.25
C ASN A 172 17.02 9.80 38.76
N ASN A 173 16.97 10.99 38.15
CA ASN A 173 17.35 11.25 36.77
C ASN A 173 16.29 10.88 35.72
N ASN A 174 15.05 10.66 36.14
CA ASN A 174 13.93 10.42 35.23
C ASN A 174 13.37 11.76 34.73
N VAL A 175 12.86 11.80 33.49
CA VAL A 175 12.27 13.03 32.90
C VAL A 175 10.94 13.34 33.60
N GLU A 176 10.82 14.48 34.28
CA GLU A 176 9.58 14.90 34.96
C GLU A 176 8.64 15.67 34.01
N THR A 177 9.20 16.54 33.17
CA THR A 177 8.44 17.28 32.14
C THR A 177 9.23 17.41 30.85
N GLU A 178 8.54 17.40 29.71
CA GLU A 178 9.07 17.82 28.41
C GLU A 178 8.18 18.94 27.84
N THR A 179 8.76 20.10 27.54
CA THR A 179 8.04 21.26 26.99
C THR A 179 8.61 21.61 25.61
N ILE A 180 7.78 21.48 24.57
CA ILE A 180 8.12 21.84 23.18
C ILE A 180 7.65 23.27 22.91
N ILE A 181 8.55 24.16 22.49
CA ILE A 181 8.28 25.55 22.16
C ILE A 181 8.59 25.76 20.67
N THR A 182 7.55 26.02 19.90
CA THR A 182 7.57 26.49 18.51
C THR A 182 6.79 27.80 18.36
N ASP A 183 6.88 28.43 17.20
CA ASP A 183 6.06 29.61 16.86
C ASP A 183 4.55 29.33 17.02
N GLU A 184 4.11 28.11 16.71
CA GLU A 184 2.72 27.67 16.84
C GLU A 184 2.29 27.47 18.31
N SER A 185 3.20 27.01 19.17
CA SER A 185 2.91 26.79 20.59
C SER A 185 2.94 28.08 21.44
N GLY A 186 3.54 29.15 20.93
CA GLY A 186 3.78 30.38 21.66
C GLY A 186 4.81 30.24 22.79
N ALA A 187 4.88 31.25 23.68
CA ALA A 187 5.96 31.34 24.67
C ALA A 187 5.86 30.32 25.82
N GLU A 188 4.69 29.76 26.08
CA GLU A 188 4.46 28.78 27.16
C GLU A 188 4.83 27.35 26.72
N GLY A 189 4.79 27.06 25.41
CA GLY A 189 5.07 25.74 24.88
C GLY A 189 4.02 24.68 25.20
N TRP A 190 4.24 23.50 24.68
CA TRP A 190 3.42 22.30 24.83
C TRP A 190 4.11 21.36 25.82
N THR A 191 3.52 21.18 27.01
CA THR A 191 4.15 20.41 28.09
C THR A 191 3.51 19.04 28.29
N THR A 192 4.33 18.00 28.27
CA THR A 192 4.00 16.64 28.71
C THR A 192 4.67 16.40 30.07
N THR A 193 3.97 15.76 31.00
CA THR A 193 4.49 15.45 32.35
C THR A 193 4.50 13.94 32.60
N TYR A 194 5.49 13.47 33.35
CA TYR A 194 5.68 12.07 33.68
C TYR A 194 5.80 11.90 35.19
N THR A 195 5.28 10.80 35.73
CA THR A 195 5.44 10.44 37.15
C THR A 195 6.00 9.04 37.29
N TYR A 196 6.70 8.79 38.40
CA TYR A 196 7.39 7.52 38.66
C TYR A 196 7.13 7.03 40.08
N ASP A 197 7.24 5.72 40.30
CA ASP A 197 7.26 5.12 41.62
C ASP A 197 8.67 5.12 42.25
N SER A 198 8.82 4.54 43.45
CA SER A 198 10.12 4.47 44.15
C SER A 198 11.15 3.51 43.53
N GLN A 199 10.75 2.74 42.52
CA GLN A 199 11.60 1.83 41.74
C GLN A 199 11.90 2.38 40.33
N ASP A 200 11.59 3.66 40.08
CA ASP A 200 11.76 4.35 38.79
C ASP A 200 10.86 3.82 37.66
N ASN A 201 9.78 3.10 38.00
CA ASN A 201 8.78 2.71 37.00
C ASN A 201 7.82 3.88 36.72
N MET A 202 7.53 4.16 35.45
CA MET A 202 6.66 5.27 35.04
C MET A 202 5.19 5.00 35.41
N THR A 203 4.64 5.71 36.41
CA THR A 203 3.25 5.54 36.86
C THR A 203 2.23 6.32 36.05
N SER A 204 2.64 7.40 35.36
CA SER A 204 1.75 8.10 34.43
C SER A 204 2.50 8.94 33.42
N VAL A 205 1.87 9.15 32.26
CA VAL A 205 2.19 10.24 31.34
C VAL A 205 0.94 11.10 31.18
N THR A 206 1.08 12.42 31.31
CA THR A 206 0.00 13.39 31.08
C THR A 206 0.42 14.32 29.96
N ASP A 207 -0.34 14.33 28.86
CA ASP A 207 -0.10 15.23 27.75
C ASP A 207 -0.50 16.69 28.08
N ARG A 208 -0.31 17.59 27.12
CA ARG A 208 -0.63 19.02 27.27
C ARG A 208 -2.13 19.33 27.35
N LEU A 209 -2.98 18.36 27.04
CA LEU A 209 -4.44 18.45 27.14
C LEU A 209 -4.96 17.86 28.46
N GLU A 210 -4.06 17.66 29.43
CA GLU A 210 -4.33 17.08 30.74
C GLU A 210 -4.84 15.63 30.70
N GLN A 211 -4.49 14.91 29.63
CA GLN A 211 -4.90 13.52 29.47
C GLN A 211 -3.84 12.58 30.01
N THR A 212 -4.24 11.78 30.99
CA THR A 212 -3.31 10.94 31.73
C THR A 212 -3.51 9.47 31.41
N ILE A 213 -2.49 8.84 30.84
CA ILE A 213 -2.35 7.37 30.82
C ILE A 213 -1.66 6.96 32.13
N ARG A 214 -2.17 5.90 32.78
CA ARG A 214 -1.65 5.41 34.08
C ARG A 214 -1.19 3.97 33.97
N TYR A 215 -0.13 3.66 34.70
CA TYR A 215 0.45 2.32 34.78
C TYR A 215 0.45 1.85 36.24
N THR A 216 0.21 0.56 36.44
CA THR A 216 0.44 -0.09 37.73
C THR A 216 1.42 -1.23 37.57
N TYR A 217 2.14 -1.57 38.64
CA TYR A 217 3.24 -2.55 38.61
C TYR A 217 3.13 -3.53 39.78
N ASN A 218 3.65 -4.74 39.59
CA ASN A 218 3.86 -5.70 40.68
C ASN A 218 5.16 -5.36 41.47
N GLU A 219 5.47 -6.10 42.54
CA GLU A 219 6.70 -5.87 43.33
C GLU A 219 8.00 -6.12 42.54
N GLN A 220 7.91 -6.80 41.40
CA GLN A 220 8.99 -7.14 40.49
C GLN A 220 9.16 -6.12 39.34
N GLY A 221 8.28 -5.10 39.25
CA GLY A 221 8.29 -4.09 38.20
C GLY A 221 7.61 -4.49 36.89
N ASP A 222 6.87 -5.61 36.85
CA ASP A 222 6.05 -5.97 35.67
C ASP A 222 4.74 -5.18 35.67
N VAL A 223 4.32 -4.69 34.51
CA VAL A 223 3.09 -3.89 34.33
C VAL A 223 1.87 -4.75 34.65
N LEU A 224 1.09 -4.40 35.66
CA LEU A 224 -0.17 -5.09 36.00
C LEU A 224 -1.37 -4.51 35.23
N SER A 225 -1.35 -3.21 34.96
CA SER A 225 -2.42 -2.57 34.19
C SER A 225 -1.96 -1.30 33.49
N VAL A 226 -2.59 -1.02 32.35
CA VAL A 226 -2.52 0.27 31.65
C VAL A 226 -3.93 0.83 31.60
N THR A 227 -4.12 2.05 32.10
CA THR A 227 -5.39 2.75 32.10
C THR A 227 -5.29 3.97 31.20
N ASP A 228 -6.15 4.06 30.18
CA ASP A 228 -6.21 5.19 29.25
C ASP A 228 -6.81 6.47 29.89
N PRO A 229 -6.86 7.60 29.17
CA PRO A 229 -7.45 8.84 29.71
C PRO A 229 -8.94 8.77 30.09
N LEU A 230 -9.72 7.81 29.57
CA LEU A 230 -11.13 7.60 29.92
C LEU A 230 -11.31 6.73 31.17
N GLY A 231 -10.30 5.95 31.52
CA GLY A 231 -10.38 4.96 32.58
C GLY A 231 -10.53 3.52 32.09
N ASN A 232 -10.51 3.27 30.77
CA ASN A 232 -10.49 1.92 30.23
C ASN A 232 -9.16 1.26 30.61
N THR A 233 -9.21 0.02 31.09
CA THR A 233 -8.04 -0.63 31.71
C THR A 233 -7.75 -1.98 31.08
N THR A 234 -6.58 -2.09 30.46
CA THR A 234 -5.99 -3.37 30.04
C THR A 234 -5.16 -3.93 31.19
N SER A 235 -5.26 -5.22 31.47
CA SER A 235 -4.58 -5.88 32.59
C SER A 235 -3.76 -7.09 32.16
N TYR A 236 -2.71 -7.36 32.93
CA TYR A 236 -1.69 -8.36 32.62
C TYR A 236 -1.44 -9.22 33.86
N THR A 237 -1.28 -10.53 33.65
CA THR A 237 -0.94 -11.48 34.72
C THR A 237 0.32 -12.25 34.36
N TYR A 238 1.12 -12.59 35.38
CA TYR A 238 2.40 -13.24 35.19
C TYR A 238 2.54 -14.46 36.10
N ASP A 239 3.32 -15.44 35.66
CA ASP A 239 3.75 -16.56 36.50
C ASP A 239 4.89 -16.16 37.46
N GLY A 240 5.34 -17.11 38.29
CA GLY A 240 6.48 -16.89 39.20
C GLY A 240 7.84 -16.72 38.49
N GLN A 241 7.90 -16.93 37.18
CA GLN A 241 9.05 -16.72 36.30
C GLN A 241 8.90 -15.42 35.49
N ARG A 242 7.90 -14.57 35.78
CA ARG A 242 7.61 -13.31 35.09
C ARG A 242 7.23 -13.47 33.61
N ASN A 243 6.76 -14.64 33.19
CA ASN A 243 6.17 -14.82 31.86
C ASN A 243 4.71 -14.35 31.88
N LEU A 244 4.26 -13.65 30.84
CA LEU A 244 2.89 -13.14 30.71
C LEU A 244 1.90 -14.30 30.50
N THR A 245 1.19 -14.74 31.53
CA THR A 245 0.25 -15.86 31.43
C THR A 245 -1.10 -15.46 30.86
N SER A 246 -1.51 -14.20 31.00
CA SER A 246 -2.78 -13.73 30.45
C SER A 246 -2.79 -12.21 30.27
N LEU A 247 -3.40 -11.79 29.17
CA LEU A 247 -3.73 -10.43 28.80
C LEU A 247 -5.26 -10.30 28.79
N THR A 248 -5.80 -9.31 29.49
CA THR A 248 -7.22 -8.98 29.45
C THR A 248 -7.38 -7.55 28.95
N ASP A 249 -8.04 -7.37 27.81
CA ASP A 249 -8.32 -6.04 27.23
C ASP A 249 -9.35 -5.25 28.05
N ALA A 250 -9.61 -4.00 27.63
CA ALA A 250 -10.56 -3.12 28.31
C ALA A 250 -12.02 -3.64 28.31
N ALA A 251 -12.40 -4.49 27.36
CA ALA A 251 -13.74 -5.10 27.29
C ALA A 251 -13.83 -6.40 28.12
N GLY A 252 -12.72 -6.87 28.67
CA GLY A 252 -12.66 -8.12 29.43
C GLY A 252 -12.37 -9.36 28.59
N ASN A 253 -12.07 -9.22 27.30
CA ASN A 253 -11.63 -10.35 26.46
C ASN A 253 -10.23 -10.76 26.91
N THR A 254 -10.00 -12.07 27.05
CA THR A 254 -8.78 -12.59 27.64
C THR A 254 -8.06 -13.52 26.68
N THR A 255 -6.76 -13.28 26.46
CA THR A 255 -5.84 -14.19 25.79
C THR A 255 -4.93 -14.82 26.83
N GLU A 256 -4.75 -16.15 26.78
CA GLU A 256 -3.89 -16.90 27.70
C GLU A 256 -2.68 -17.49 26.98
N TYR A 257 -1.54 -17.51 27.67
CA TYR A 257 -0.28 -18.03 27.14
C TYR A 257 0.26 -19.14 28.04
N GLY A 258 0.63 -20.26 27.44
CA GLY A 258 1.32 -21.37 28.10
C GLY A 258 2.80 -21.37 27.75
N TYR A 259 3.67 -21.68 28.72
CA TYR A 259 5.12 -21.64 28.54
C TYR A 259 5.80 -22.99 28.85
N ASN A 260 6.89 -23.29 28.16
CA ASN A 260 7.81 -24.35 28.58
C ASN A 260 8.74 -23.86 29.71
N SER A 261 9.59 -24.74 30.25
CA SER A 261 10.54 -24.39 31.31
C SER A 261 11.65 -23.41 30.88
N GLN A 262 11.77 -23.11 29.58
CA GLN A 262 12.72 -22.13 29.05
C GLN A 262 12.06 -20.78 28.78
N GLY A 263 10.75 -20.61 29.06
CA GLY A 263 10.02 -19.37 28.79
C GLY A 263 9.55 -19.20 27.35
N ASN A 264 9.58 -20.26 26.52
CA ASN A 264 9.03 -20.21 25.16
C ASN A 264 7.52 -20.48 25.20
N ILE A 265 6.74 -19.72 24.42
CA ILE A 265 5.28 -19.86 24.33
C ILE A 265 4.95 -21.20 23.65
N THR A 266 4.32 -22.12 24.35
CA THR A 266 3.90 -23.44 23.83
C THR A 266 2.44 -23.50 23.41
N SER A 267 1.61 -22.60 23.92
CA SER A 267 0.20 -22.49 23.55
C SER A 267 -0.28 -21.06 23.65
N VAL A 268 -1.17 -20.66 22.75
CA VAL A 268 -1.94 -19.42 22.83
C VAL A 268 -3.41 -19.80 22.80
N ILE A 269 -4.17 -19.37 23.79
CA ILE A 269 -5.63 -19.51 23.82
C ILE A 269 -6.20 -18.11 23.59
N ASP A 270 -6.88 -17.91 22.47
CA ASP A 270 -7.47 -16.62 22.14
C ASP A 270 -8.74 -16.33 22.97
N ALA A 271 -9.34 -15.15 22.76
CA ALA A 271 -10.54 -14.77 23.50
C ALA A 271 -11.80 -15.61 23.16
N ASN A 272 -11.81 -16.35 22.05
CA ASN A 272 -12.84 -17.32 21.71
C ASN A 272 -12.63 -18.68 22.38
N GLY A 273 -11.46 -18.90 22.99
CA GLY A 273 -11.07 -20.19 23.57
C GLY A 273 -10.42 -21.13 22.56
N GLU A 274 -10.10 -20.65 21.35
CA GLU A 274 -9.42 -21.43 20.32
C GLU A 274 -7.92 -21.50 20.65
N SER A 275 -7.30 -22.66 20.42
CA SER A 275 -5.94 -22.95 20.89
C SER A 275 -4.99 -23.21 19.73
N SER A 276 -3.90 -22.45 19.68
CA SER A 276 -2.75 -22.69 18.79
C SER A 276 -1.55 -23.18 19.60
N TYR A 277 -0.72 -24.04 19.01
CA TYR A 277 0.42 -24.67 19.68
C TYR A 277 1.73 -24.41 18.95
N LEU A 278 2.80 -24.30 19.71
CA LEU A 278 4.15 -24.08 19.20
C LEU A 278 5.11 -25.07 19.86
N LYS A 279 6.02 -25.65 19.06
CA LYS A 279 7.06 -26.55 19.54
C LYS A 279 8.43 -26.00 19.21
N TYR A 280 9.36 -26.25 20.12
CA TYR A 280 10.74 -25.77 20.00
C TYR A 280 11.72 -26.93 20.10
N ASP A 281 12.87 -26.77 19.47
CA ASP A 281 14.02 -27.63 19.73
C ASP A 281 14.69 -27.30 21.08
N ALA A 282 15.79 -27.99 21.41
CA ALA A 282 16.54 -27.77 22.65
C ALA A 282 17.27 -26.41 22.70
N PHE A 283 17.44 -25.75 21.55
CA PHE A 283 18.09 -24.45 21.41
C PHE A 283 17.09 -23.28 21.50
N GLY A 284 15.79 -23.58 21.47
CA GLY A 284 14.72 -22.59 21.52
C GLY A 284 14.26 -22.12 20.13
N ASN A 285 14.66 -22.80 19.06
CA ASN A 285 14.17 -22.51 17.71
C ASN A 285 12.78 -23.11 17.50
N LEU A 286 11.86 -22.39 16.84
CA LEU A 286 10.49 -22.83 16.56
C LEU A 286 10.49 -23.90 15.47
N ILE A 287 10.15 -25.16 15.78
CA ILE A 287 10.22 -26.27 14.81
C ILE A 287 8.86 -26.71 14.29
N GLU A 288 7.76 -26.36 14.97
CA GLU A 288 6.40 -26.67 14.53
C GLU A 288 5.43 -25.63 15.09
N THR A 289 4.51 -25.16 14.26
CA THR A 289 3.27 -24.49 14.68
C THR A 289 2.09 -25.37 14.31
N GLU A 290 1.07 -25.39 15.16
CA GLU A 290 -0.24 -25.97 14.91
C GLU A 290 -1.29 -24.90 15.18
N ASP A 291 -2.08 -24.54 14.17
CA ASP A 291 -3.14 -23.55 14.33
C ASP A 291 -4.40 -24.16 14.98
N ALA A 292 -5.44 -23.35 15.19
CA ALA A 292 -6.67 -23.78 15.84
C ALA A 292 -7.50 -24.78 15.01
N LEU A 293 -7.25 -24.86 13.70
CA LEU A 293 -7.84 -25.87 12.80
C LEU A 293 -7.05 -27.19 12.79
N GLY A 294 -5.85 -27.21 13.38
CA GLY A 294 -4.94 -28.36 13.40
C GLY A 294 -3.97 -28.40 12.22
N ASN A 295 -3.87 -27.35 11.41
CA ASN A 295 -2.92 -27.24 10.31
C ASN A 295 -1.51 -27.03 10.87
N LYS A 296 -0.52 -27.67 10.26
CA LYS A 296 0.87 -27.68 10.77
C LYS A 296 1.84 -27.07 9.78
N VAL A 297 2.76 -26.28 10.32
CA VAL A 297 3.95 -25.78 9.61
C VAL A 297 5.18 -26.19 10.40
N THR A 298 6.18 -26.76 9.74
CA THR A 298 7.44 -27.15 10.37
C THR A 298 8.61 -26.35 9.82
N PHE A 299 9.63 -26.15 10.65
CA PHE A 299 10.82 -25.38 10.31
C PHE A 299 12.08 -26.17 10.66
N SER A 300 13.07 -26.10 9.78
CA SER A 300 14.42 -26.64 10.01
C SER A 300 15.43 -25.50 10.04
N TYR A 301 16.50 -25.69 10.81
CA TYR A 301 17.56 -24.70 10.99
C TYR A 301 18.93 -25.29 10.69
N ASP A 302 19.86 -24.44 10.24
CA ASP A 302 21.26 -24.80 10.07
C ASP A 302 22.03 -24.83 11.42
N GLU A 303 23.32 -25.16 11.37
CA GLU A 303 24.19 -25.26 12.56
C GLU A 303 24.36 -23.93 13.32
N ASN A 304 24.03 -22.80 12.70
CA ASN A 304 24.04 -21.46 13.27
C ASN A 304 22.64 -20.99 13.70
N ASN A 305 21.65 -21.89 13.79
CA ASN A 305 20.24 -21.60 14.10
C ASN A 305 19.55 -20.65 13.10
N ARG A 306 19.96 -20.62 11.83
CA ARG A 306 19.27 -19.85 10.79
C ARG A 306 18.27 -20.74 10.05
N LEU A 307 17.12 -20.19 9.67
CA LEU A 307 16.05 -20.95 9.01
C LEU A 307 16.54 -21.53 7.68
N SER A 308 16.70 -22.84 7.56
CA SER A 308 17.14 -23.47 6.32
C SER A 308 15.97 -23.99 5.47
N GLU A 309 14.86 -24.34 6.11
CA GLU A 309 13.70 -24.94 5.46
C GLU A 309 12.40 -24.61 6.19
N LYS A 310 11.32 -24.40 5.43
CA LYS A 310 9.94 -24.27 5.92
C LYS A 310 9.10 -25.27 5.14
N THR A 311 8.38 -26.13 5.84
CA THR A 311 7.48 -27.13 5.25
C THR A 311 6.06 -26.90 5.71
N GLU A 312 5.15 -26.79 4.75
CA GLU A 312 3.71 -26.71 4.97
C GLU A 312 3.05 -27.92 4.32
N ALA A 313 1.94 -28.39 4.88
CA ALA A 313 1.21 -29.53 4.33
C ALA A 313 -0.17 -29.09 3.85
N VAL A 314 -0.53 -29.47 2.63
CA VAL A 314 -1.83 -29.14 2.03
C VAL A 314 -2.46 -30.36 1.39
N THR A 315 -3.75 -30.56 1.58
CA THR A 315 -4.49 -31.65 0.96
C THR A 315 -5.00 -31.19 -0.40
N THR A 316 -4.36 -31.65 -1.47
CA THR A 316 -4.82 -31.39 -2.84
C THR A 316 -5.70 -32.53 -3.35
N THR A 317 -6.26 -32.37 -4.54
CA THR A 317 -6.98 -33.44 -5.27
C THR A 317 -6.10 -34.68 -5.50
N ASP A 318 -4.77 -34.51 -5.54
CA ASP A 318 -3.78 -35.59 -5.67
C ASP A 318 -3.35 -36.20 -4.33
N GLY A 319 -3.89 -35.70 -3.21
CA GLY A 319 -3.58 -36.13 -1.84
C GLY A 319 -2.77 -35.10 -1.05
N LEU A 320 -2.23 -35.52 0.10
CA LEU A 320 -1.39 -34.67 0.94
C LEU A 320 -0.08 -34.34 0.21
N GLN A 321 0.19 -33.05 0.01
CA GLN A 321 1.43 -32.52 -0.56
C GLN A 321 2.19 -31.70 0.48
N GLU A 322 3.51 -31.84 0.47
CA GLU A 322 4.43 -31.02 1.25
C GLU A 322 4.95 -29.88 0.38
N ILE A 323 4.80 -28.66 0.88
CA ILE A 323 5.25 -27.42 0.26
C ILE A 323 6.51 -26.97 0.99
N ILE A 324 7.65 -27.00 0.30
CA ILE A 324 8.96 -26.82 0.93
C ILE A 324 9.67 -25.60 0.37
N TYR A 325 9.94 -24.61 1.22
CA TYR A 325 10.80 -23.47 0.91
C TYR A 325 12.18 -23.67 1.53
N GLY A 326 13.23 -23.32 0.79
CA GLY A 326 14.62 -23.43 1.25
C GLY A 326 15.36 -22.09 1.22
N TRP A 327 16.24 -21.86 2.21
CA TRP A 327 17.12 -20.70 2.27
C TRP A 327 18.57 -21.13 2.44
N ASN A 328 19.46 -20.54 1.65
CA ASN A 328 20.91 -20.68 1.79
C ASN A 328 21.52 -19.37 2.21
N TYR A 329 22.59 -19.44 3.01
CA TYR A 329 23.27 -18.28 3.56
C TYR A 329 24.77 -18.32 3.30
N ASN A 330 25.37 -17.14 3.22
CA ASN A 330 26.82 -16.98 3.30
C ASN A 330 27.31 -17.08 4.78
N LEU A 331 28.60 -16.88 5.04
CA LEU A 331 29.13 -17.04 6.41
C LEU A 331 28.72 -15.87 7.32
N GLU A 332 28.38 -14.71 6.74
CA GLU A 332 27.84 -13.55 7.49
C GLU A 332 26.32 -13.61 7.74
N GLY A 333 25.61 -14.66 7.27
CA GLY A 333 24.17 -14.80 7.51
C GLY A 333 23.27 -14.10 6.52
N GLN A 334 23.82 -13.66 5.39
CA GLN A 334 23.06 -13.07 4.30
C GLN A 334 22.52 -14.16 3.38
N ILE A 335 21.27 -14.02 2.91
CA ILE A 335 20.62 -14.99 2.03
C ILE A 335 21.31 -14.98 0.67
N THR A 336 21.91 -16.10 0.27
CA THR A 336 22.54 -16.27 -1.06
C THR A 336 21.63 -16.95 -2.06
N SER A 337 20.65 -17.73 -1.60
CA SER A 337 19.56 -18.18 -2.47
C SER A 337 18.30 -18.55 -1.70
N ILE A 338 17.17 -18.38 -2.39
CA ILE A 338 15.86 -18.87 -1.98
C ILE A 338 15.44 -19.93 -3.00
N VAL A 339 14.97 -21.08 -2.51
CA VAL A 339 14.46 -22.18 -3.32
C VAL A 339 12.96 -22.32 -3.05
N ASP A 340 12.16 -22.25 -4.10
CA ASP A 340 10.72 -22.44 -4.01
C ASP A 340 10.34 -23.95 -3.96
N PRO A 341 9.09 -24.28 -3.60
CA PRO A 341 8.57 -25.65 -3.61
C PRO A 341 8.64 -26.41 -4.95
N GLN A 342 8.92 -25.75 -6.08
CA GLN A 342 9.18 -26.43 -7.36
C GLN A 342 10.69 -26.65 -7.60
N GLY A 343 11.56 -26.17 -6.71
CA GLY A 343 13.01 -26.25 -6.84
C GLY A 343 13.62 -25.12 -7.68
N ASN A 344 12.84 -24.10 -8.04
CA ASN A 344 13.38 -22.91 -8.70
C ASN A 344 14.17 -22.09 -7.69
N SER A 345 15.30 -21.52 -8.13
CA SER A 345 16.20 -20.80 -7.23
C SER A 345 16.44 -19.38 -7.71
N THR A 346 16.20 -18.41 -6.82
CA THR A 346 16.65 -17.02 -6.97
C THR A 346 17.93 -16.84 -6.16
N GLN A 347 18.95 -16.23 -6.76
CA GLN A 347 20.29 -16.10 -6.18
C GLN A 347 20.67 -14.64 -5.93
N TYR A 348 21.50 -14.42 -4.92
CA TYR A 348 22.00 -13.11 -4.51
C TYR A 348 23.50 -13.14 -4.22
N GLU A 349 24.20 -12.09 -4.62
CA GLU A 349 25.60 -11.86 -4.29
C GLU A 349 25.76 -10.53 -3.54
N TYR A 350 26.75 -10.45 -2.65
CA TYR A 350 27.00 -9.28 -1.81
C TYR A 350 28.47 -8.85 -1.92
N ASP A 351 28.74 -7.57 -1.67
CA ASP A 351 30.09 -7.08 -1.45
C ASP A 351 30.57 -7.34 -0.01
N ALA A 352 31.83 -7.02 0.27
CA ALA A 352 32.45 -7.22 1.59
C ALA A 352 31.86 -6.32 2.71
N ASN A 353 31.00 -5.34 2.37
CA ASN A 353 30.25 -4.52 3.32
C ASN A 353 28.80 -4.98 3.47
N GLY A 354 28.43 -6.07 2.78
CA GLY A 354 27.10 -6.64 2.82
C GLY A 354 26.09 -5.97 1.89
N ASN A 355 26.49 -5.09 0.98
CA ASN A 355 25.58 -4.53 -0.01
C ASN A 355 25.29 -5.58 -1.10
N ARG A 356 24.02 -5.75 -1.48
CA ARG A 356 23.63 -6.71 -2.53
C ARG A 356 24.13 -6.23 -3.88
N LEU A 357 25.03 -6.96 -4.53
CA LEU A 357 25.60 -6.65 -5.85
C LEU A 357 24.72 -7.15 -7.00
N THR A 358 24.16 -8.34 -6.86
CA THR A 358 23.36 -8.97 -7.92
C THR A 358 22.12 -9.66 -7.36
N GLN A 359 21.10 -9.74 -8.19
CA GLN A 359 19.95 -10.64 -8.03
C GLN A 359 19.76 -11.37 -9.35
N THR A 360 19.76 -12.70 -9.30
CA THR A 360 19.60 -13.56 -10.48
C THR A 360 18.35 -14.41 -10.31
N ASP A 361 17.40 -14.24 -11.21
CA ASP A 361 16.19 -15.06 -11.23
C ASP A 361 16.47 -16.49 -11.76
N VAL A 362 15.48 -17.37 -11.72
CA VAL A 362 15.63 -18.75 -12.19
C VAL A 362 15.83 -18.85 -13.72
N LEU A 363 15.50 -17.81 -14.48
CA LEU A 363 15.78 -17.71 -15.91
C LEU A 363 17.19 -17.17 -16.21
N LEU A 364 17.99 -16.93 -15.17
CA LEU A 364 19.33 -16.33 -15.22
C LEU A 364 19.35 -14.84 -15.64
N ASN A 365 18.21 -14.16 -15.62
CA ASN A 365 18.19 -12.72 -15.79
C ASN A 365 18.79 -12.08 -14.53
N GLN A 366 19.77 -11.20 -14.70
CA GLN A 366 20.53 -10.61 -13.61
C GLN A 366 20.29 -9.10 -13.50
N THR A 367 19.74 -8.66 -12.38
CA THR A 367 19.73 -7.25 -11.97
C THR A 367 20.99 -6.96 -11.15
N LYS A 368 21.67 -5.84 -11.44
CA LYS A 368 22.87 -5.41 -10.72
C LYS A 368 22.63 -4.11 -9.97
N PHE A 369 23.31 -3.97 -8.83
CA PHE A 369 23.22 -2.80 -7.98
C PHE A 369 24.62 -2.22 -7.76
N VAL A 370 24.75 -0.91 -7.91
CA VAL A 370 25.99 -0.17 -7.71
C VAL A 370 25.80 0.80 -6.54
N TYR A 371 26.79 0.87 -5.65
CA TYR A 371 26.76 1.72 -4.47
C TYR A 371 27.91 2.73 -4.50
N ASN A 372 27.71 3.90 -3.91
CA ASN A 372 28.79 4.88 -3.68
C ASN A 372 29.62 4.53 -2.43
N ASP A 373 30.62 5.36 -2.15
CA ASP A 373 31.51 5.20 -0.99
C ASP A 373 30.79 5.30 0.36
N ASN A 374 29.62 5.94 0.40
CA ASN A 374 28.73 6.01 1.57
C ASN A 374 27.73 4.83 1.66
N ASN A 375 27.90 3.77 0.87
CA ASN A 375 26.99 2.60 0.80
C ASN A 375 25.56 2.94 0.34
N LEU A 376 25.35 4.06 -0.37
CA LEU A 376 24.04 4.38 -0.96
C LEU A 376 23.93 3.78 -2.36
N LEU A 377 22.77 3.19 -2.68
CA LEU A 377 22.47 2.66 -4.01
C LEU A 377 22.40 3.80 -5.03
N VAL A 378 23.32 3.82 -6.00
CA VAL A 378 23.39 4.86 -7.05
C VAL A 378 22.96 4.37 -8.42
N GLU A 379 23.08 3.08 -8.74
CA GLU A 379 22.53 2.50 -9.97
C GLU A 379 21.82 1.18 -9.71
N THR A 380 20.64 1.03 -10.31
CA THR A 380 20.01 -0.28 -10.55
C THR A 380 20.05 -0.57 -12.03
N ILE A 381 20.74 -1.63 -12.43
CA ILE A 381 20.94 -2.02 -13.83
C ILE A 381 20.10 -3.27 -14.11
N TYR A 382 19.13 -3.15 -15.00
CA TYR A 382 18.19 -4.22 -15.34
C TYR A 382 18.75 -5.12 -16.44
N PRO A 383 18.44 -6.43 -16.42
CA PRO A 383 18.81 -7.34 -17.51
C PRO A 383 18.11 -6.93 -18.80
N ASP A 384 18.69 -7.23 -19.96
CA ASP A 384 18.10 -6.99 -21.28
C ASP A 384 18.47 -8.11 -22.25
N GLN A 385 18.21 -7.94 -23.55
CA GLN A 385 18.57 -8.94 -24.57
C GLN A 385 20.08 -9.04 -24.86
N THR A 386 20.89 -8.16 -24.27
CA THR A 386 22.34 -8.05 -24.45
C THR A 386 23.09 -8.18 -23.11
N PRO A 387 22.95 -9.31 -22.38
CA PRO A 387 23.49 -9.48 -21.03
C PRO A 387 25.02 -9.32 -20.93
N GLU A 388 25.73 -9.48 -22.05
CA GLU A 388 27.19 -9.32 -22.15
C GLU A 388 27.64 -7.85 -22.28
N LYS A 389 26.71 -6.90 -22.45
CA LYS A 389 26.99 -5.48 -22.71
C LYS A 389 26.31 -4.57 -21.69
N LEU A 390 26.80 -4.58 -20.46
CA LEU A 390 26.23 -3.76 -19.35
C LEU A 390 26.10 -2.26 -19.63
N THR A 391 26.75 -1.69 -20.64
CA THR A 391 26.66 -0.27 -21.00
C THR A 391 25.35 0.11 -21.69
N ASP A 392 24.64 -0.82 -22.34
CA ASP A 392 23.32 -0.52 -22.95
C ASP A 392 22.13 -1.07 -22.15
N ASN A 393 22.40 -1.82 -21.09
CA ASN A 393 21.35 -2.23 -20.15
C ASN A 393 20.58 -1.02 -19.59
N PRO A 394 19.24 -1.10 -19.52
CA PRO A 394 18.40 -0.10 -18.89
C PRO A 394 18.76 0.06 -17.42
N ARG A 395 18.69 1.30 -16.91
CA ARG A 395 19.08 1.59 -15.52
C ARG A 395 18.30 2.74 -14.92
N ILE A 396 18.18 2.71 -13.60
CA ILE A 396 17.76 3.86 -12.81
C ILE A 396 18.97 4.35 -12.03
N ILE A 397 19.20 5.67 -12.03
CA ILE A 397 20.28 6.29 -11.29
C ILE A 397 19.70 7.12 -10.14
N HIS A 398 20.28 7.00 -8.95
CA HIS A 398 19.97 7.83 -7.80
C HIS A 398 21.16 8.70 -7.45
N LEU A 399 20.93 10.01 -7.35
CA LEU A 399 21.94 11.00 -7.00
C LEU A 399 21.69 11.53 -5.61
N TYR A 400 22.75 11.63 -4.82
CA TYR A 400 22.69 12.08 -3.43
C TYR A 400 23.55 13.31 -3.22
N ASP A 401 23.13 14.20 -2.33
CA ASP A 401 24.01 15.26 -1.84
C ASP A 401 25.03 14.73 -0.82
N ARG A 402 25.90 15.64 -0.36
CA ARG A 402 26.89 15.37 0.68
C ARG A 402 26.29 14.97 2.04
N GLY A 403 25.01 15.22 2.26
CA GLY A 403 24.27 14.78 3.45
C GLY A 403 23.56 13.44 3.25
N ASN A 404 23.85 12.71 2.17
CA ASN A 404 23.24 11.43 1.82
C ASN A 404 21.73 11.51 1.51
N ARG A 405 21.20 12.70 1.19
CA ARG A 405 19.80 12.88 0.78
C ARG A 405 19.68 12.73 -0.73
N ARG A 406 18.67 11.99 -1.21
CA ARG A 406 18.45 11.80 -2.65
C ARG A 406 17.99 13.10 -3.30
N ARG A 407 18.82 13.73 -4.13
CA ARG A 407 18.56 15.01 -4.81
C ARG A 407 18.04 14.88 -6.23
N ALA A 408 18.29 13.75 -6.88
CA ALA A 408 17.69 13.45 -8.17
C ALA A 408 17.54 11.96 -8.41
N THR A 409 16.62 11.60 -9.30
CA THR A 409 16.50 10.26 -9.88
C THR A 409 16.42 10.39 -11.38
N ILE A 410 17.20 9.57 -12.07
CA ILE A 410 17.21 9.48 -13.51
C ILE A 410 16.56 8.14 -13.86
N ASP A 411 15.49 8.19 -14.64
CA ASP A 411 14.79 7.00 -15.08
C ASP A 411 15.53 6.29 -16.25
N GLN A 412 14.94 5.20 -16.72
CA GLN A 412 15.52 4.38 -17.80
C GLN A 412 15.55 5.10 -19.17
N SER A 413 14.76 6.17 -19.34
CA SER A 413 14.77 7.04 -20.53
C SER A 413 15.76 8.20 -20.40
N GLY A 414 16.36 8.41 -19.24
CA GLY A 414 17.29 9.50 -18.96
C GLY A 414 16.61 10.76 -18.41
N GLN A 415 15.29 10.72 -18.13
CA GLN A 415 14.56 11.86 -17.58
C GLN A 415 14.87 12.05 -16.11
N VAL A 416 15.01 13.30 -15.67
CA VAL A 416 15.49 13.62 -14.33
C VAL A 416 14.39 14.25 -13.49
N THR A 417 14.04 13.60 -12.39
CA THR A 417 13.23 14.21 -11.32
C THR A 417 14.14 14.68 -10.20
N HIS A 418 13.99 15.94 -9.77
CA HIS A 418 14.81 16.55 -8.71
C HIS A 418 14.02 16.72 -7.41
N TYR A 419 14.74 16.66 -6.29
CA TYR A 419 14.19 16.76 -4.94
C TYR A 419 14.93 17.84 -4.15
N ASN A 420 14.17 18.78 -3.58
CA ASN A 420 14.72 19.84 -2.74
C ASN A 420 14.34 19.65 -1.27
N TYR A 421 15.26 19.96 -0.36
CA TYR A 421 15.06 19.77 1.07
C TYR A 421 15.34 21.06 1.85
N ASN A 422 14.61 21.26 2.94
CA ASN A 422 14.90 22.34 3.88
C ASN A 422 16.10 22.00 4.81
N SER A 423 16.41 22.89 5.76
CA SER A 423 17.51 22.71 6.73
C SER A 423 17.31 21.55 7.72
N MET A 424 16.08 21.08 7.92
CA MET A 424 15.79 19.86 8.70
C MET A 424 15.86 18.58 7.87
N GLY A 425 16.07 18.69 6.56
CA GLY A 425 16.06 17.56 5.64
C GLY A 425 14.67 17.09 5.23
N TRP A 426 13.62 17.89 5.43
CA TRP A 426 12.28 17.59 4.90
C TRP A 426 12.18 17.97 3.43
N LEU A 427 11.55 17.11 2.62
CA LEU A 427 11.33 17.33 1.19
C LEU A 427 10.32 18.47 0.99
N VAL A 428 10.77 19.58 0.42
CA VAL A 428 9.95 20.79 0.19
C VAL A 428 9.54 20.98 -1.25
N GLU A 429 10.25 20.41 -2.22
CA GLU A 429 9.87 20.46 -3.63
C GLU A 429 10.22 19.15 -4.34
N THR A 430 9.34 18.72 -5.23
CA THR A 430 9.66 17.75 -6.29
C THR A 430 9.50 18.43 -7.63
N ILE A 431 10.57 18.47 -8.41
CA ILE A 431 10.68 19.19 -9.68
C ILE A 431 10.73 18.15 -10.78
N TYR A 432 9.75 18.20 -11.69
CA TYR A 432 9.59 17.25 -12.78
C TYR A 432 10.34 17.73 -14.03
N PRO A 433 10.81 16.79 -14.87
CA PRO A 433 11.44 17.14 -16.14
C PRO A 433 10.43 17.80 -17.09
N ASP A 434 10.94 18.63 -18.00
CA ASP A 434 10.21 19.15 -19.14
C ASP A 434 10.95 18.94 -20.48
N ALA A 435 10.32 19.30 -21.59
CA ALA A 435 10.84 19.07 -22.94
C ALA A 435 12.16 19.79 -23.28
N THR A 436 12.63 20.71 -22.42
CA THR A 436 13.91 21.40 -22.59
C THR A 436 15.05 20.76 -21.81
N ASP A 437 14.73 19.85 -20.88
CA ASP A 437 15.71 19.13 -20.10
C ASP A 437 16.44 18.06 -20.93
N ASP A 438 17.76 18.08 -20.80
CA ASP A 438 18.65 17.04 -21.34
C ASP A 438 19.55 16.60 -20.20
N ILE A 439 19.70 15.29 -20.01
CA ILE A 439 20.60 14.71 -19.01
C ILE A 439 22.03 15.27 -19.09
N SER A 440 22.46 15.70 -20.27
CA SER A 440 23.75 16.35 -20.50
C SER A 440 23.88 17.69 -19.78
N LEU A 441 22.77 18.44 -19.59
CA LEU A 441 22.75 19.67 -18.79
C LEU A 441 23.08 19.33 -17.33
N LEU A 442 22.38 18.36 -16.76
CA LEU A 442 22.66 17.87 -15.41
C LEU A 442 24.13 17.41 -15.27
N ILE A 443 24.61 16.58 -16.19
CA ILE A 443 25.99 16.08 -16.17
C ILE A 443 27.00 17.22 -16.24
N SER A 444 26.73 18.25 -17.04
CA SER A 444 27.63 19.40 -17.16
C SER A 444 27.75 20.21 -15.86
N GLU A 445 26.71 20.21 -15.03
CA GLU A 445 26.68 20.86 -13.71
C GLU A 445 27.36 20.02 -12.63
N ILE A 446 27.00 18.74 -12.52
CA ILE A 446 27.47 17.88 -11.41
C ILE A 446 28.81 17.20 -11.68
N ALA A 447 29.20 17.05 -12.95
CA ALA A 447 30.43 16.39 -13.37
C ALA A 447 31.03 17.03 -14.64
N PRO A 448 31.54 18.27 -14.57
CA PRO A 448 32.04 19.01 -15.74
C PRO A 448 33.08 18.24 -16.57
N GLY A 449 32.84 18.11 -17.87
CA GLY A 449 33.73 17.43 -18.81
C GLY A 449 33.55 15.90 -18.90
N LYS A 450 32.56 15.35 -18.18
CA LYS A 450 32.09 13.98 -18.36
C LYS A 450 30.94 13.93 -19.37
N THR A 451 30.65 12.72 -19.81
CA THR A 451 29.49 12.35 -20.65
C THR A 451 28.74 11.21 -19.97
N LEU A 452 27.54 10.87 -20.44
CA LEU A 452 26.77 9.75 -19.92
C LEU A 452 27.55 8.42 -19.96
N GLU A 453 28.42 8.23 -20.95
CA GLU A 453 29.24 7.01 -21.09
C GLU A 453 30.53 7.03 -20.26
N THR A 454 30.93 8.18 -19.71
CA THR A 454 32.22 8.36 -19.02
C THR A 454 32.11 8.82 -17.57
N ILE A 455 30.90 9.14 -17.13
CA ILE A 455 30.59 9.46 -15.74
C ILE A 455 30.63 8.18 -14.90
N ASN A 456 31.15 8.30 -13.68
CA ASN A 456 31.04 7.26 -12.66
C ASN A 456 30.06 7.78 -11.61
N TRP A 457 28.82 7.28 -11.65
CA TRP A 457 27.75 7.76 -10.77
C TRP A 457 28.04 7.55 -9.28
N ALA A 458 28.87 6.56 -8.94
CA ALA A 458 29.32 6.30 -7.57
C ALA A 458 30.23 7.38 -6.98
N GLU A 459 30.84 8.23 -7.81
CA GLU A 459 31.74 9.32 -7.38
C GLU A 459 31.04 10.70 -7.40
N VAL A 460 29.76 10.76 -7.77
CA VAL A 460 29.04 12.02 -7.94
C VAL A 460 28.39 12.45 -6.64
N ILE A 461 28.66 13.68 -6.22
CA ILE A 461 27.98 14.37 -5.13
C ILE A 461 27.13 15.48 -5.73
N TYR A 462 25.82 15.40 -5.54
CA TYR A 462 24.88 16.40 -6.04
C TYR A 462 25.03 17.73 -5.26
N PRO A 463 25.09 18.90 -5.92
CA PRO A 463 25.20 20.19 -5.24
C PRO A 463 24.03 20.51 -4.31
N ASP A 464 24.28 21.20 -3.20
CA ASP A 464 23.23 21.59 -2.23
C ASP A 464 22.18 22.53 -2.85
N LEU A 465 22.60 23.35 -3.81
CA LEU A 465 21.72 24.25 -4.56
C LEU A 465 21.17 23.55 -5.79
N ILE A 466 19.88 23.76 -6.04
CA ILE A 466 19.25 23.33 -7.28
C ILE A 466 19.85 24.13 -8.45
N PRO A 467 20.14 23.49 -9.59
CA PRO A 467 20.54 24.18 -10.82
C PRO A 467 19.55 25.28 -11.25
N GLU A 468 20.08 26.42 -11.70
CA GLU A 468 19.28 27.59 -12.11
C GLU A 468 18.42 27.31 -13.37
N TYR A 469 18.84 26.37 -14.23
CA TYR A 469 18.07 26.00 -15.41
C TYR A 469 16.72 25.32 -15.09
N LEU A 470 16.50 24.92 -13.83
CA LEU A 470 15.29 24.27 -13.39
C LEU A 470 14.22 25.26 -12.91
N GLU A 471 14.41 26.58 -13.02
CA GLU A 471 13.46 27.57 -12.49
C GLU A 471 12.08 27.51 -13.16
N ASP A 472 11.99 27.11 -14.43
CA ASP A 472 10.75 27.01 -15.20
C ASP A 472 10.09 25.63 -15.15
N ASN A 473 10.77 24.62 -14.61
CA ASN A 473 10.23 23.27 -14.50
C ASN A 473 8.97 23.19 -13.63
N PRO A 474 7.99 22.35 -14.02
CA PRO A 474 6.83 22.01 -13.19
C PRO A 474 7.26 21.41 -11.85
N ARG A 475 6.60 21.81 -10.75
CA ARG A 475 6.93 21.31 -9.42
C ARG A 475 5.74 21.27 -8.49
N VAL A 476 5.73 20.29 -7.61
CA VAL A 476 4.90 20.32 -6.40
C VAL A 476 5.76 20.78 -5.23
N SER A 477 5.15 21.48 -4.27
CA SER A 477 5.85 21.87 -3.05
C SER A 477 5.05 21.56 -1.79
N THR A 478 5.77 21.26 -0.71
CA THR A 478 5.19 20.98 0.61
C THR A 478 5.78 21.93 1.63
N GLU A 479 4.91 22.69 2.29
CA GLU A 479 5.25 23.52 3.43
C GLU A 479 5.08 22.73 4.73
N TYR A 480 5.94 22.99 5.72
CA TYR A 480 5.87 22.34 7.03
C TYR A 480 5.78 23.38 8.16
N TYR A 481 5.13 23.01 9.25
CA TYR A 481 5.27 23.66 10.55
C TYR A 481 6.66 23.35 11.15
N GLN A 482 7.11 24.12 12.15
CA GLN A 482 8.41 23.86 12.82
C GLN A 482 8.51 22.48 13.49
N ASN A 483 7.37 21.84 13.77
CA ASN A 483 7.31 20.51 14.33
C ASN A 483 7.35 19.37 13.29
N GLY A 484 7.38 19.69 11.99
CA GLY A 484 7.44 18.72 10.89
C GLY A 484 6.10 18.25 10.35
N TRP A 485 4.97 18.77 10.87
CA TRP A 485 3.66 18.48 10.27
C TRP A 485 3.50 19.24 8.94
N VAL A 486 2.86 18.58 7.96
CA VAL A 486 2.57 19.18 6.66
C VAL A 486 1.57 20.31 6.83
N LYS A 487 1.99 21.53 6.52
CA LYS A 487 1.17 22.74 6.62
C LYS A 487 0.36 22.98 5.35
N ALA A 488 0.96 22.78 4.18
CA ALA A 488 0.27 22.90 2.91
C ALA A 488 0.96 22.09 1.82
N ASP A 489 0.16 21.54 0.91
CA ASP A 489 0.64 21.04 -0.38
C ASP A 489 0.23 22.01 -1.48
N VAL A 490 1.15 22.30 -2.38
CA VAL A 490 0.94 23.23 -3.51
C VAL A 490 1.20 22.48 -4.80
N ASP A 491 0.21 22.49 -5.70
CA ASP A 491 0.31 21.87 -7.02
C ASP A 491 1.15 22.70 -8.00
N GLU A 492 1.42 22.14 -9.18
CA GLU A 492 2.22 22.77 -10.23
C GLU A 492 1.60 24.05 -10.81
N ARG A 493 0.32 24.31 -10.50
CA ARG A 493 -0.41 25.53 -10.91
C ARG A 493 -0.41 26.60 -9.80
N GLY A 494 0.14 26.30 -8.62
CA GLY A 494 0.22 27.19 -7.47
C GLY A 494 -1.00 27.15 -6.55
N TYR A 495 -1.94 26.21 -6.74
CA TYR A 495 -3.08 26.05 -5.85
C TYR A 495 -2.70 25.23 -4.63
N ARG A 496 -3.10 25.70 -3.45
CA ARG A 496 -2.68 25.16 -2.15
C ARG A 496 -3.81 24.51 -1.37
N ILE A 497 -3.57 23.32 -0.84
CA ILE A 497 -4.39 22.67 0.18
C ILE A 497 -3.71 22.89 1.53
N GLU A 498 -4.37 23.53 2.49
CA GLU A 498 -3.81 23.80 3.81
C GLU A 498 -4.37 22.85 4.87
N TYR A 499 -3.49 22.40 5.76
CA TYR A 499 -3.82 21.50 6.85
C TYR A 499 -3.58 22.18 8.19
N ARG A 500 -4.55 22.02 9.09
CA ARG A 500 -4.45 22.48 10.48
C ARG A 500 -4.64 21.30 11.39
N TYR A 501 -3.78 21.23 12.40
CA TYR A 501 -3.79 20.19 13.39
C TYR A 501 -4.18 20.78 14.72
N ASN A 502 -4.80 19.97 15.57
CA ASN A 502 -4.76 20.28 16.97
C ASN A 502 -3.34 20.04 17.51
N ASP A 503 -3.05 20.56 18.67
CA ASP A 503 -3.08 19.71 19.84
C ASP A 503 -2.05 18.54 19.85
N ARG A 504 -2.55 17.40 19.42
CA ARG A 504 -1.86 16.10 19.38
C ARG A 504 -1.28 15.77 18.01
N GLY A 505 -1.42 16.65 17.02
CA GLY A 505 -1.09 16.37 15.63
C GLY A 505 -2.21 15.71 14.84
N GLU A 506 -3.44 15.75 15.35
CA GLU A 506 -4.61 15.25 14.64
C GLU A 506 -5.13 16.32 13.68
N LEU A 507 -5.37 15.98 12.42
CA LEU A 507 -5.87 16.89 11.39
C LEU A 507 -7.29 17.37 11.74
N ILE A 508 -7.48 18.65 12.04
CA ILE A 508 -8.76 19.26 12.41
C ILE A 508 -9.39 20.13 11.31
N GLU A 509 -8.59 20.70 10.41
CA GLU A 509 -9.10 21.39 9.23
C GLU A 509 -8.27 21.03 8.00
N GLU A 510 -8.98 20.76 6.91
CA GLU A 510 -8.42 20.63 5.56
C GLU A 510 -9.09 21.68 4.69
N ILE A 511 -8.32 22.63 4.19
CA ILE A 511 -8.80 23.85 3.53
C ILE A 511 -8.44 23.76 2.05
N TYR A 512 -9.45 23.69 1.20
CA TYR A 512 -9.29 23.53 -0.24
C TYR A 512 -9.01 24.88 -0.92
N PRO A 513 -8.29 24.90 -2.06
CA PRO A 513 -8.07 26.13 -2.80
C PRO A 513 -9.37 26.70 -3.36
N ASP A 514 -9.38 28.02 -3.57
CA ASP A 514 -10.38 28.78 -4.30
C ASP A 514 -9.69 29.74 -5.30
N LYS A 515 -10.45 30.63 -5.96
CA LYS A 515 -9.92 31.61 -6.92
C LYS A 515 -8.98 32.67 -6.29
N THR A 516 -8.85 32.71 -4.98
CA THR A 516 -7.99 33.61 -4.20
C THR A 516 -6.96 32.81 -3.40
N PRO A 517 -5.92 32.24 -4.06
CA PRO A 517 -4.98 31.30 -3.41
C PRO A 517 -4.24 31.89 -2.19
N GLU A 518 -4.11 33.21 -2.10
CA GLU A 518 -3.45 33.94 -1.01
C GLU A 518 -4.39 34.30 0.17
N ASP A 519 -5.71 34.20 0.00
CA ASP A 519 -6.70 34.51 1.04
C ASP A 519 -7.55 33.28 1.35
N ILE A 520 -7.21 32.58 2.43
CA ILE A 520 -7.88 31.35 2.84
C ILE A 520 -9.12 31.56 3.74
N SER A 521 -9.50 32.82 3.98
CA SER A 521 -10.50 33.13 5.02
C SER A 521 -11.90 32.62 4.68
N ASN A 522 -12.21 32.48 3.40
CA ASN A 522 -13.50 32.03 2.87
C ASN A 522 -13.44 30.68 2.15
N ASN A 523 -12.29 30.00 2.17
CA ASN A 523 -12.08 28.77 1.42
C ASN A 523 -12.98 27.63 1.92
N PRO A 524 -13.48 26.76 1.00
CA PRO A 524 -14.14 25.51 1.34
C PRO A 524 -13.25 24.67 2.25
N ARG A 525 -13.81 24.04 3.28
CA ARG A 525 -13.02 23.24 4.22
C ARG A 525 -13.78 22.05 4.80
N THR A 526 -13.03 21.02 5.15
CA THR A 526 -13.51 19.90 5.95
C THR A 526 -13.00 20.07 7.38
N ILE A 527 -13.90 19.97 8.36
CA ILE A 527 -13.58 20.08 9.79
C ILE A 527 -13.71 18.71 10.43
N ARG A 528 -12.71 18.31 11.22
CA ARG A 528 -12.67 17.05 11.95
C ARG A 528 -12.62 17.33 13.45
N THR A 529 -13.28 16.50 14.24
CA THR A 529 -13.28 16.59 15.70
C THR A 529 -13.00 15.22 16.28
N TYR A 530 -12.11 15.17 17.25
CA TYR A 530 -11.68 13.95 17.92
C TYR A 530 -12.12 13.96 19.38
N ASN A 531 -12.30 12.78 19.96
CA ASN A 531 -12.51 12.63 21.39
C ASN A 531 -11.17 12.78 22.15
N ALA A 532 -11.21 12.36 23.41
CA ALA A 532 -10.08 12.36 24.29
C ALA A 532 -9.07 11.24 23.93
N GLU A 533 -9.45 10.27 23.11
CA GLU A 533 -8.69 9.03 22.84
C GLU A 533 -7.96 9.12 21.49
N GLY A 534 -8.31 10.15 20.71
CA GLY A 534 -7.85 10.35 19.35
C GLY A 534 -8.75 9.72 18.30
N ASP A 535 -9.93 9.21 18.68
CA ASP A 535 -10.93 8.73 17.74
C ASP A 535 -11.67 9.90 17.09
N LEU A 536 -11.84 9.83 15.77
CA LEU A 536 -12.59 10.81 14.99
C LEU A 536 -14.07 10.70 15.32
N ILE A 537 -14.64 11.63 16.09
CA ILE A 537 -16.06 11.59 16.49
C ILE A 537 -16.98 12.38 15.55
N SER A 538 -16.45 13.29 14.73
CA SER A 538 -17.24 13.90 13.67
C SER A 538 -16.42 14.49 12.54
N THR A 539 -16.98 14.47 11.35
CA THR A 539 -16.50 15.18 10.16
C THR A 539 -17.60 16.10 9.66
N THR A 540 -17.30 17.38 9.50
CA THR A 540 -18.19 18.38 8.87
C THR A 540 -17.62 18.76 7.53
N ASN A 541 -18.39 18.56 6.47
CA ASN A 541 -17.94 18.85 5.11
C ASN A 541 -18.01 20.36 4.79
N ALA A 542 -17.60 20.74 3.56
CA ALA A 542 -17.58 22.13 3.12
C ALA A 542 -18.96 22.79 2.90
N LEU A 543 -20.06 22.03 2.99
CA LEU A 543 -21.44 22.54 3.02
C LEU A 543 -21.97 22.74 4.45
N GLY A 544 -21.23 22.27 5.46
CA GLY A 544 -21.64 22.32 6.87
C GLY A 544 -22.44 21.10 7.32
N ASP A 545 -22.50 20.04 6.52
CA ASP A 545 -23.15 18.78 6.88
C ASP A 545 -22.21 17.91 7.72
N THR A 546 -22.67 17.49 8.89
CA THR A 546 -21.87 16.75 9.88
C THR A 546 -22.24 15.27 9.94
N THR A 547 -21.26 14.40 9.70
CA THR A 547 -21.31 12.96 10.00
C THR A 547 -20.66 12.73 11.37
N GLN A 548 -21.29 11.94 12.23
CA GLN A 548 -20.78 11.61 13.57
C GLN A 548 -20.48 10.11 13.67
N TYR A 549 -19.47 9.76 14.45
CA TYR A 549 -19.01 8.39 14.65
C TYR A 549 -19.12 8.02 16.12
N LYS A 550 -19.54 6.78 16.38
CA LYS A 550 -19.56 6.22 17.74
C LYS A 550 -18.71 4.97 17.81
N TYR A 551 -17.98 4.87 18.91
CA TYR A 551 -17.08 3.77 19.20
C TYR A 551 -17.56 3.00 20.42
N ASP A 552 -17.21 1.72 20.51
CA ASP A 552 -17.35 0.95 21.74
C ASP A 552 -16.17 1.17 22.70
N GLU A 553 -16.13 0.43 23.81
CA GLU A 553 -15.07 0.53 24.84
C GLU A 553 -13.68 0.05 24.34
N LEU A 554 -13.59 -0.56 23.16
CA LEU A 554 -12.35 -0.99 22.51
C LEU A 554 -11.93 -0.05 21.37
N ASN A 555 -12.54 1.14 21.27
CA ASN A 555 -12.33 2.11 20.19
C ASN A 555 -12.65 1.55 18.78
N ARG A 556 -13.62 0.62 18.70
CA ARG A 556 -14.10 0.08 17.41
C ARG A 556 -15.36 0.83 16.97
N LEU A 557 -15.42 1.22 15.70
CA LEU A 557 -16.57 1.96 15.14
C LEU A 557 -17.84 1.10 15.15
N ILE A 558 -18.83 1.46 15.96
CA ILE A 558 -20.11 0.73 16.07
C ILE A 558 -21.28 1.44 15.39
N GLU A 559 -21.23 2.76 15.23
CA GLU A 559 -22.28 3.51 14.50
C GLU A 559 -21.70 4.70 13.72
N THR A 560 -22.24 4.94 12.53
CA THR A 560 -22.01 6.17 11.75
C THR A 560 -23.34 6.89 11.57
N HIS A 561 -23.50 8.07 12.18
CA HIS A 561 -24.70 8.91 12.10
C HIS A 561 -24.51 9.96 11.01
N PHE A 562 -25.44 9.99 10.06
CA PHE A 562 -25.36 10.87 8.91
C PHE A 562 -26.12 12.20 9.13
N PRO A 563 -25.80 13.25 8.34
CA PRO A 563 -26.44 14.57 8.44
C PRO A 563 -27.98 14.62 8.33
N ASP A 564 -28.59 13.58 7.74
CA ASP A 564 -30.04 13.44 7.61
C ASP A 564 -30.71 12.74 8.81
N GLY A 565 -29.92 12.31 9.81
CA GLY A 565 -30.38 11.64 11.02
C GLY A 565 -30.48 10.12 10.92
N THR A 566 -30.17 9.53 9.76
CA THR A 566 -30.01 8.08 9.60
C THR A 566 -28.66 7.62 10.14
N PHE A 567 -28.47 6.30 10.30
CA PHE A 567 -27.19 5.75 10.71
C PHE A 567 -26.98 4.33 10.16
N THR A 568 -25.72 3.90 10.07
CA THR A 568 -25.36 2.47 9.96
C THR A 568 -24.79 1.97 11.28
N SER A 569 -24.80 0.66 11.50
CA SER A 569 -24.17 0.04 12.67
C SER A 569 -23.39 -1.22 12.34
N ILE A 570 -22.37 -1.51 13.15
CA ILE A 570 -21.50 -2.68 13.04
C ILE A 570 -21.48 -3.39 14.39
N THR A 571 -21.51 -4.72 14.39
CA THR A 571 -21.19 -5.53 15.57
C THR A 571 -19.93 -6.34 15.33
N TYR A 572 -19.19 -6.60 16.41
CA TYR A 572 -17.94 -7.37 16.39
C TYR A 572 -18.06 -8.58 17.30
N ASP A 573 -17.24 -9.61 17.07
CA ASP A 573 -16.96 -10.64 18.07
C ASP A 573 -15.85 -10.20 19.05
N VAL A 574 -15.41 -11.13 19.88
CA VAL A 574 -14.36 -10.91 20.89
C VAL A 574 -12.94 -10.89 20.31
N LEU A 575 -12.76 -11.18 19.01
CA LEU A 575 -11.49 -11.08 18.28
C LEU A 575 -11.49 -9.90 17.30
N ASP A 576 -12.36 -8.91 17.53
CA ASP A 576 -12.50 -7.70 16.70
C ASP A 576 -12.93 -7.97 15.24
N ARG A 577 -13.54 -9.12 14.96
CA ARG A 577 -14.05 -9.44 13.63
C ARG A 577 -15.50 -9.01 13.50
N ARG A 578 -15.85 -8.31 12.42
CA ARG A 578 -17.21 -7.83 12.15
C ARG A 578 -18.18 -9.01 12.01
N THR A 579 -19.14 -9.15 12.93
CA THR A 579 -20.17 -10.21 12.90
C THR A 579 -21.46 -9.78 12.20
N SER A 580 -21.75 -8.48 12.16
CA SER A 580 -22.88 -7.96 11.40
C SER A 580 -22.68 -6.51 10.99
N PHE A 581 -23.46 -6.10 9.99
CA PHE A 581 -23.63 -4.72 9.59
C PHE A 581 -25.08 -4.46 9.25
N THR A 582 -25.60 -3.39 9.82
CA THR A 582 -26.95 -2.90 9.55
C THR A 582 -26.84 -1.57 8.83
N ASP A 583 -27.46 -1.46 7.66
CA ASP A 583 -27.47 -0.22 6.89
C ASP A 583 -28.52 0.79 7.39
N GLN A 584 -28.66 1.91 6.66
CA GLN A 584 -29.58 3.01 7.00
C GLN A 584 -31.07 2.62 6.94
N ALA A 585 -31.43 1.52 6.26
CA ALA A 585 -32.80 1.02 6.21
C ALA A 585 -33.11 -0.03 7.28
N GLY A 586 -32.10 -0.49 8.02
CA GLY A 586 -32.23 -1.57 9.01
C GLY A 586 -31.97 -2.96 8.45
N ASN A 587 -31.53 -3.08 7.20
CA ASN A 587 -31.21 -4.37 6.59
C ASN A 587 -29.85 -4.85 7.09
N THR A 588 -29.78 -6.11 7.53
CA THR A 588 -28.61 -6.67 8.21
C THR A 588 -27.91 -7.72 7.37
N THR A 589 -26.59 -7.57 7.19
CA THR A 589 -25.70 -8.62 6.67
C THR A 589 -24.91 -9.23 7.83
N GLN A 590 -24.84 -10.56 7.91
CA GLN A 590 -24.12 -11.28 8.96
C GLN A 590 -22.90 -12.01 8.40
N TYR A 591 -21.85 -12.15 9.21
CA TYR A 591 -20.57 -12.75 8.83
C TYR A 591 -20.21 -13.89 9.79
N ARG A 592 -19.65 -14.96 9.26
CA ARG A 592 -19.11 -16.09 10.03
C ARG A 592 -17.65 -16.29 9.71
N TYR A 593 -16.89 -16.68 10.74
CA TYR A 593 -15.47 -16.94 10.63
C TYR A 593 -15.13 -18.32 11.19
N ASP A 594 -14.07 -18.93 10.69
CA ASP A 594 -13.44 -20.07 11.34
C ASP A 594 -12.53 -19.63 12.52
N PRO A 595 -11.93 -20.57 13.27
CA PRO A 595 -10.96 -20.27 14.32
C PRO A 595 -9.71 -19.49 13.88
N ASN A 596 -9.31 -19.59 12.61
CA ASN A 596 -8.16 -18.86 12.06
C ASN A 596 -8.51 -17.43 11.59
N GLY A 597 -9.78 -17.03 11.66
CA GLY A 597 -10.23 -15.70 11.22
C GLY A 597 -10.63 -15.62 9.75
N GLN A 598 -10.73 -16.74 9.04
CA GLN A 598 -11.13 -16.78 7.64
C GLN A 598 -12.66 -16.70 7.53
N LEU A 599 -13.18 -15.92 6.58
CA LEU A 599 -14.62 -15.72 6.38
C LEU A 599 -15.27 -16.97 5.79
N THR A 600 -16.05 -17.71 6.57
CA THR A 600 -16.69 -18.96 6.12
C THR A 600 -18.11 -18.78 5.60
N GLY A 601 -18.75 -17.65 5.87
CA GLY A 601 -20.04 -17.35 5.26
C GLY A 601 -20.55 -15.94 5.45
N VAL A 602 -21.34 -15.48 4.49
CA VAL A 602 -22.06 -14.20 4.50
C VAL A 602 -23.54 -14.48 4.35
N ARG A 603 -24.34 -13.96 5.29
CA ARG A 603 -25.80 -14.01 5.23
C ARG A 603 -26.34 -12.64 4.86
N ASP A 604 -27.08 -12.58 3.76
CA ASP A 604 -27.71 -11.36 3.31
C ASP A 604 -28.99 -11.02 4.11
N ALA A 605 -29.63 -9.88 3.79
CA ALA A 605 -30.82 -9.41 4.50
C ALA A 605 -32.11 -10.23 4.20
N LEU A 606 -32.09 -11.08 3.17
CA LEU A 606 -33.17 -12.01 2.82
C LEU A 606 -32.91 -13.42 3.39
N ASP A 607 -31.95 -13.54 4.29
CA ASP A 607 -31.53 -14.78 4.95
C ASP A 607 -30.85 -15.81 4.04
N ASN A 608 -30.37 -15.42 2.86
CA ASN A 608 -29.59 -16.32 2.00
C ASN A 608 -28.12 -16.36 2.40
N TRP A 609 -27.48 -17.51 2.20
CA TRP A 609 -26.07 -17.74 2.54
C TRP A 609 -25.19 -17.85 1.29
N THR A 610 -24.05 -17.17 1.31
CA THR A 610 -22.88 -17.50 0.49
C THR A 610 -21.82 -18.08 1.42
N GLU A 611 -21.29 -19.25 1.11
CA GLU A 611 -20.32 -19.97 1.94
C GLU A 611 -18.96 -20.12 1.24
N TYR A 612 -17.90 -20.18 2.03
CA TYR A 612 -16.51 -20.25 1.55
C TYR A 612 -15.79 -21.40 2.24
N GLY A 613 -15.00 -22.15 1.47
CA GLY A 613 -14.12 -23.18 2.00
C GLY A 613 -12.67 -22.93 1.67
N TYR A 614 -11.81 -23.20 2.64
CA TYR A 614 -10.37 -23.00 2.55
C TYR A 614 -9.63 -24.33 2.72
N ASP A 615 -8.42 -24.41 2.17
CA ASP A 615 -7.47 -25.47 2.47
C ASP A 615 -6.58 -25.14 3.69
N GLU A 616 -5.64 -26.03 4.02
CA GLU A 616 -4.76 -25.90 5.17
C GLU A 616 -3.77 -24.72 5.08
N LEU A 617 -3.61 -24.10 3.90
CA LEU A 617 -2.81 -22.89 3.69
C LEU A 617 -3.67 -21.62 3.70
N GLY A 618 -4.99 -21.76 3.90
CA GLY A 618 -5.94 -20.65 3.89
C GLY A 618 -6.35 -20.16 2.51
N ARG A 619 -6.16 -20.99 1.47
CA ARG A 619 -6.53 -20.65 0.08
C ARG A 619 -7.97 -21.03 -0.18
N LEU A 620 -8.75 -20.16 -0.83
CA LEU A 620 -10.15 -20.39 -1.16
C LEU A 620 -10.27 -21.54 -2.18
N ILE A 621 -10.75 -22.71 -1.80
CA ILE A 621 -10.88 -23.89 -2.68
C ILE A 621 -12.29 -24.10 -3.21
N TRP A 622 -13.31 -23.51 -2.59
CA TRP A 622 -14.65 -23.43 -3.16
C TRP A 622 -15.45 -22.26 -2.60
N LEU A 623 -16.38 -21.78 -3.40
CA LEU A 623 -17.43 -20.84 -3.04
C LEU A 623 -18.78 -21.49 -3.37
N GLU A 624 -19.70 -21.51 -2.41
CA GLU A 624 -21.08 -21.96 -2.57
C GLU A 624 -22.02 -20.77 -2.52
N ASP A 625 -22.80 -20.56 -3.57
CA ASP A 625 -23.76 -19.46 -3.65
C ASP A 625 -25.09 -19.76 -2.92
N ALA A 626 -25.95 -18.75 -2.87
CA ALA A 626 -27.27 -18.81 -2.24
C ALA A 626 -28.28 -19.78 -2.88
N ASN A 627 -27.94 -20.37 -4.03
CA ASN A 627 -28.68 -21.43 -4.71
C ASN A 627 -28.03 -22.82 -4.49
N GLU A 628 -27.08 -22.94 -3.55
CA GLU A 628 -26.33 -24.16 -3.21
C GLU A 628 -25.44 -24.69 -4.35
N ARG A 629 -24.92 -23.80 -5.20
CA ARG A 629 -24.05 -24.18 -6.34
C ARG A 629 -22.61 -23.79 -6.06
N ARG A 630 -21.66 -24.66 -6.43
CA ARG A 630 -20.24 -24.49 -6.12
C ARG A 630 -19.39 -24.15 -7.32
N THR A 631 -18.56 -23.12 -7.15
CA THR A 631 -17.36 -22.89 -7.97
C THR A 631 -16.16 -23.40 -7.19
N TYR A 632 -15.28 -24.19 -7.82
CA TYR A 632 -14.06 -24.71 -7.19
C TYR A 632 -12.81 -24.03 -7.75
N TYR A 633 -11.77 -23.97 -6.93
CA TYR A 633 -10.47 -23.43 -7.27
C TYR A 633 -9.38 -24.45 -6.94
N GLU A 634 -8.41 -24.59 -7.84
CA GLU A 634 -7.24 -25.44 -7.65
C GLU A 634 -5.97 -24.58 -7.66
N TYR A 635 -4.96 -25.00 -6.91
CA TYR A 635 -3.69 -24.30 -6.76
C TYR A 635 -2.51 -25.25 -6.91
N ASN A 636 -1.36 -24.74 -7.35
CA ASN A 636 -0.10 -25.46 -7.30
C ASN A 636 0.56 -25.34 -5.91
N GLY A 637 1.77 -25.90 -5.79
CA GLY A 637 2.53 -25.90 -4.54
C GLY A 637 3.18 -24.57 -4.15
N ILE A 638 3.04 -23.49 -4.91
CA ILE A 638 3.53 -22.13 -4.54
C ILE A 638 2.42 -21.10 -4.52
N ASP A 639 1.20 -21.53 -4.19
CA ASP A 639 0.05 -20.63 -4.04
C ASP A 639 -0.35 -19.88 -5.34
N GLN A 640 -0.21 -20.55 -6.48
CA GLN A 640 -0.73 -20.03 -7.75
C GLN A 640 -1.97 -20.83 -8.18
N ARG A 641 -3.05 -20.12 -8.53
CA ARG A 641 -4.32 -20.73 -8.95
C ARG A 641 -4.18 -21.39 -10.32
N THR A 642 -4.25 -22.72 -10.37
CA THR A 642 -4.12 -23.50 -11.61
C THR A 642 -5.44 -23.79 -12.30
N ALA A 643 -6.57 -23.72 -11.60
CA ALA A 643 -7.87 -23.93 -12.23
C ALA A 643 -9.04 -23.21 -11.56
N VAL A 644 -10.09 -22.98 -12.35
CA VAL A 644 -11.44 -22.61 -11.90
C VAL A 644 -12.43 -23.60 -12.50
N ILE A 645 -13.35 -24.13 -11.70
CA ILE A 645 -14.38 -25.08 -12.14
C ILE A 645 -15.75 -24.52 -11.78
N LEU A 646 -16.56 -24.23 -12.80
CA LEU A 646 -17.92 -23.69 -12.65
C LEU A 646 -18.92 -24.77 -12.19
N PRO A 647 -20.12 -24.40 -11.69
CA PRO A 647 -21.15 -25.36 -11.27
C PRO A 647 -21.52 -26.43 -12.30
N ASN A 648 -21.57 -26.08 -13.59
CA ASN A 648 -21.80 -27.02 -14.70
C ASN A 648 -20.54 -27.82 -15.12
N GLN A 649 -19.47 -27.79 -14.32
CA GLN A 649 -18.21 -28.53 -14.51
C GLN A 649 -17.35 -28.09 -15.70
N GLN A 650 -17.60 -26.91 -16.29
CA GLN A 650 -16.62 -26.31 -17.18
C GLN A 650 -15.38 -25.90 -16.38
N ARG A 651 -14.20 -26.09 -16.99
CA ARG A 651 -12.91 -25.86 -16.34
C ARG A 651 -12.04 -24.94 -17.18
N SER A 652 -11.44 -23.94 -16.53
CA SER A 652 -10.35 -23.14 -17.09
C SER A 652 -9.05 -23.49 -16.36
N GLU A 653 -7.91 -23.37 -17.03
CA GLU A 653 -6.59 -23.70 -16.48
C GLU A 653 -5.57 -22.60 -16.71
N SER A 654 -4.64 -22.44 -15.77
CA SER A 654 -3.46 -21.59 -15.91
C SER A 654 -2.20 -22.40 -15.63
N THR A 655 -1.19 -22.24 -16.49
CA THR A 655 0.17 -22.69 -16.22
C THR A 655 1.07 -21.49 -15.99
N TYR A 656 2.14 -21.70 -15.23
CA TYR A 656 3.07 -20.65 -14.84
C TYR A 656 4.49 -21.04 -15.25
N ASN A 657 5.28 -20.06 -15.67
CA ASN A 657 6.70 -20.26 -15.90
C ASN A 657 7.47 -20.32 -14.56
N ALA A 658 8.77 -20.58 -14.61
CA ALA A 658 9.60 -20.78 -13.42
C ALA A 658 9.71 -19.54 -12.50
N ILE A 659 9.46 -18.32 -13.01
CA ILE A 659 9.43 -17.07 -12.21
C ILE A 659 8.00 -16.70 -11.76
N GLY A 660 7.00 -17.53 -12.07
CA GLY A 660 5.63 -17.38 -11.62
C GLY A 660 4.72 -16.48 -12.45
N LEU A 661 5.09 -16.15 -13.69
CA LEU A 661 4.21 -15.48 -14.66
C LEU A 661 3.37 -16.51 -15.41
N ILE A 662 2.16 -16.13 -15.84
CA ILE A 662 1.27 -17.02 -16.60
C ILE A 662 1.94 -17.39 -17.93
N GLU A 663 2.25 -18.65 -18.15
CA GLU A 663 2.82 -19.15 -19.41
C GLU A 663 1.72 -19.52 -20.41
N SER A 664 0.61 -20.08 -19.91
CA SER A 664 -0.56 -20.35 -20.72
C SER A 664 -1.85 -20.26 -19.91
N PHE A 665 -2.94 -19.92 -20.58
CA PHE A 665 -4.29 -19.93 -20.06
C PHE A 665 -5.20 -20.71 -21.02
N THR A 666 -5.86 -21.74 -20.52
CA THR A 666 -6.90 -22.47 -21.24
C THR A 666 -8.25 -22.04 -20.70
N ASP A 667 -9.09 -21.47 -21.54
CA ASP A 667 -10.43 -21.02 -21.16
C ASP A 667 -11.43 -22.19 -20.98
N PHE A 668 -12.68 -21.88 -20.64
CA PHE A 668 -13.73 -22.90 -20.47
C PHE A 668 -14.13 -23.59 -21.79
N ASN A 669 -13.87 -22.95 -22.93
CA ASN A 669 -14.01 -23.54 -24.27
C ASN A 669 -12.85 -24.47 -24.65
N GLN A 670 -11.87 -24.69 -23.76
CA GLN A 670 -10.65 -25.43 -24.00
C GLN A 670 -9.75 -24.80 -25.08
N GLN A 671 -9.82 -23.48 -25.25
CA GLN A 671 -8.93 -22.71 -26.13
C GLN A 671 -7.76 -22.19 -25.30
N THR A 672 -6.54 -22.43 -25.78
CA THR A 672 -5.31 -22.04 -25.08
C THR A 672 -4.69 -20.79 -25.68
N THR A 673 -4.43 -19.80 -24.83
CA THR A 673 -3.57 -18.65 -25.10
C THR A 673 -2.23 -18.85 -24.42
N THR A 674 -1.12 -18.61 -25.12
CA THR A 674 0.24 -18.66 -24.55
C THR A 674 0.87 -17.28 -24.49
N PHE A 675 1.65 -17.02 -23.45
CA PHE A 675 2.26 -15.72 -23.18
C PHE A 675 3.79 -15.84 -23.19
N ALA A 676 4.48 -14.85 -23.75
CA ALA A 676 5.94 -14.76 -23.66
C ALA A 676 6.37 -13.40 -23.08
N TYR A 677 7.45 -13.41 -22.32
CA TYR A 677 7.97 -12.26 -21.59
C TYR A 677 9.39 -11.93 -22.00
N ASP A 678 9.81 -10.67 -21.84
CA ASP A 678 11.21 -10.25 -21.99
C ASP A 678 12.04 -10.50 -20.71
N ALA A 679 13.32 -10.13 -20.75
CA ALA A 679 14.24 -10.29 -19.63
C ALA A 679 13.91 -9.43 -18.40
N GLN A 680 13.06 -8.40 -18.57
CA GLN A 680 12.52 -7.58 -17.47
C GLN A 680 11.14 -8.07 -17.04
N ASN A 681 10.71 -9.26 -17.47
CA ASN A 681 9.45 -9.90 -17.11
C ASN A 681 8.20 -9.20 -17.64
N ARG A 682 8.32 -8.42 -18.73
CA ARG A 682 7.20 -7.71 -19.38
C ARG A 682 6.61 -8.55 -20.52
N LEU A 683 5.29 -8.56 -20.67
CA LEU A 683 4.60 -9.36 -21.70
C LEU A 683 4.93 -8.83 -23.10
N ILE A 684 5.55 -9.62 -23.96
CA ILE A 684 5.93 -9.22 -25.34
C ILE A 684 5.13 -9.93 -26.43
N ASN A 685 4.43 -11.01 -26.08
CA ASN A 685 3.70 -11.82 -27.04
C ASN A 685 2.52 -12.54 -26.39
N GLU A 686 1.38 -12.52 -27.05
CA GLU A 686 0.24 -13.41 -26.84
C GLU A 686 -0.02 -14.17 -28.13
N THR A 687 -0.15 -15.50 -28.03
CA THR A 687 -0.54 -16.37 -29.14
C THR A 687 -1.83 -17.09 -28.78
N PHE A 688 -2.89 -16.88 -29.56
CA PHE A 688 -4.21 -17.45 -29.34
C PHE A 688 -4.38 -18.82 -30.02
N ALA A 689 -5.48 -19.51 -29.71
CA ALA A 689 -5.74 -20.88 -30.18
C ALA A 689 -5.88 -21.05 -31.70
N ASP A 690 -6.10 -19.97 -32.46
CA ASP A 690 -6.15 -19.96 -33.92
C ASP A 690 -4.83 -19.51 -34.58
N ASP A 691 -3.73 -19.51 -33.82
CA ASP A 691 -2.40 -19.04 -34.22
C ASP A 691 -2.34 -17.53 -34.53
N THR A 692 -3.38 -16.76 -34.21
CA THR A 692 -3.26 -15.29 -34.23
C THR A 692 -2.40 -14.80 -33.07
N VAL A 693 -1.71 -13.69 -33.29
CA VAL A 693 -0.68 -13.20 -32.38
C VAL A 693 -0.85 -11.71 -32.16
N VAL A 694 -0.69 -11.28 -30.91
CA VAL A 694 -0.52 -9.88 -30.52
C VAL A 694 0.90 -9.72 -29.95
N ASN A 695 1.65 -8.76 -30.47
CA ASN A 695 3.01 -8.45 -30.00
C ASN A 695 3.04 -7.09 -29.33
N TYR A 696 3.81 -7.00 -28.24
CA TYR A 696 3.97 -5.79 -27.44
C TYR A 696 5.43 -5.33 -27.47
N THR A 697 5.64 -4.03 -27.49
CA THR A 697 6.95 -3.43 -27.18
C THR A 697 6.76 -2.32 -26.17
N TYR A 698 7.82 -2.00 -25.42
CA TYR A 698 7.81 -1.01 -24.36
C TYR A 698 8.90 0.02 -24.61
N ASN A 699 8.68 1.23 -24.13
CA ASN A 699 9.74 2.24 -24.04
C ASN A 699 10.71 1.87 -22.89
N PRO A 700 11.81 2.61 -22.71
CA PRO A 700 12.73 2.36 -21.61
C PRO A 700 12.09 2.53 -20.22
N THR A 701 11.12 3.43 -20.03
CA THR A 701 10.40 3.64 -18.75
C THR A 701 9.36 2.58 -18.41
N ASN A 702 9.27 1.51 -19.22
CA ASN A 702 8.31 0.40 -19.10
C ASN A 702 6.85 0.75 -19.49
N ASP A 703 6.61 1.87 -20.16
CA ASP A 703 5.32 2.17 -20.76
C ASP A 703 5.17 1.45 -22.11
N LEU A 704 3.95 1.08 -22.46
CA LEU A 704 3.63 0.39 -23.70
C LEU A 704 3.96 1.29 -24.90
N ALA A 705 4.87 0.89 -25.78
CA ALA A 705 5.28 1.66 -26.96
C ALA A 705 4.53 1.22 -28.23
N THR A 706 4.32 -0.08 -28.42
CA THR A 706 3.55 -0.58 -29.57
C THR A 706 2.73 -1.81 -29.25
N VAL A 707 1.55 -1.93 -29.89
CA VAL A 707 0.79 -3.18 -29.97
C VAL A 707 0.62 -3.54 -31.45
N THR A 708 1.05 -4.73 -31.85
CA THR A 708 0.92 -5.22 -33.23
C THR A 708 0.02 -6.44 -33.28
N ASP A 709 -1.12 -6.29 -33.95
CA ASP A 709 -2.13 -7.33 -34.17
C ASP A 709 -2.36 -7.58 -35.68
N SER A 710 -3.43 -8.30 -36.04
CA SER A 710 -3.79 -8.60 -37.44
C SER A 710 -4.16 -7.38 -38.30
N ARG A 711 -4.47 -6.23 -37.69
CA ARG A 711 -4.81 -4.96 -38.37
C ARG A 711 -3.56 -4.11 -38.63
N GLY A 712 -2.51 -4.32 -37.86
CA GLY A 712 -1.24 -3.60 -37.97
C GLY A 712 -0.70 -3.16 -36.61
N THR A 713 0.17 -2.17 -36.61
CA THR A 713 0.82 -1.65 -35.40
C THR A 713 0.12 -0.38 -34.92
N THR A 714 -0.29 -0.39 -33.65
CA THR A 714 -0.68 0.79 -32.88
C THR A 714 0.54 1.30 -32.12
N THR A 715 0.86 2.59 -32.20
CA THR A 715 2.00 3.20 -31.49
C THR A 715 1.53 4.20 -30.44
N TYR A 716 2.28 4.27 -29.34
CA TYR A 716 2.02 5.14 -28.20
C TYR A 716 3.25 6.01 -27.96
N GLU A 717 3.05 7.32 -27.83
CA GLU A 717 4.09 8.30 -27.56
C GLU A 717 3.81 9.00 -26.24
N TYR A 718 4.86 9.24 -25.45
CA TYR A 718 4.77 9.81 -24.12
C TYR A 718 5.67 11.06 -24.03
N ASP A 719 5.30 11.99 -23.15
CA ASP A 719 6.15 13.12 -22.79
C ASP A 719 7.21 12.75 -21.74
N GLU A 720 7.97 13.75 -21.31
CA GLU A 720 9.09 13.62 -20.37
C GLU A 720 8.65 13.21 -18.95
N ARG A 721 7.35 13.31 -18.66
CA ARG A 721 6.72 12.87 -17.41
C ARG A 721 6.01 11.52 -17.56
N ASN A 722 6.27 10.81 -18.66
CA ASN A 722 5.64 9.52 -19.01
C ASN A 722 4.11 9.61 -19.16
N ARG A 723 3.58 10.76 -19.62
CA ARG A 723 2.14 10.93 -19.91
C ARG A 723 1.89 10.70 -21.40
N LEU A 724 0.85 9.95 -21.76
CA LEU A 724 0.53 9.62 -23.15
C LEU A 724 0.15 10.89 -23.93
N ILE A 725 0.95 11.29 -24.93
CA ILE A 725 0.69 12.47 -25.78
C ILE A 725 0.15 12.10 -27.16
N ALA A 726 0.39 10.88 -27.64
CA ALA A 726 -0.20 10.43 -28.90
C ALA A 726 -0.43 8.92 -28.93
N ARG A 727 -1.57 8.52 -29.51
CA ARG A 727 -1.86 7.15 -29.94
C ARG A 727 -2.10 7.18 -31.44
N GLN A 728 -1.36 6.37 -32.20
CA GLN A 728 -1.58 6.21 -33.63
C GLN A 728 -2.00 4.76 -33.93
N ASP A 729 -3.24 4.58 -34.37
CA ASP A 729 -3.76 3.29 -34.83
C ASP A 729 -3.31 2.99 -36.28
N PRO A 730 -3.28 1.71 -36.70
CA PRO A 730 -3.03 1.36 -38.10
C PRO A 730 -4.19 1.84 -39.00
N GLU A 731 -3.87 2.30 -40.22
CA GLU A 731 -4.89 2.71 -41.21
C GLU A 731 -5.87 1.55 -41.47
N GLY A 732 -7.10 1.70 -41.00
CA GLY A 732 -8.20 0.75 -41.21
C GLY A 732 -9.23 1.27 -42.20
N ILE A 733 -10.07 0.37 -42.72
CA ILE A 733 -11.15 0.70 -43.66
C ILE A 733 -12.18 1.73 -43.13
N TYR A 734 -12.12 2.07 -41.84
CA TYR A 734 -12.98 3.04 -41.16
C TYR A 734 -12.25 4.31 -40.68
N LEU A 735 -10.92 4.38 -40.84
CA LEU A 735 -10.08 5.54 -40.48
C LEU A 735 -9.53 6.21 -41.76
N GLU A 736 -10.40 6.45 -42.75
CA GLU A 736 -10.01 7.00 -44.07
C GLU A 736 -9.33 8.38 -43.99
N ASN A 737 -9.47 9.11 -42.87
CA ASN A 737 -8.77 10.36 -42.58
C ASN A 737 -8.18 10.30 -41.18
N GLY A 738 -6.87 10.09 -41.07
CA GLY A 738 -6.13 10.15 -39.80
C GLY A 738 -6.44 8.99 -38.85
N SER A 739 -5.41 8.47 -38.20
CA SER A 739 -5.53 7.41 -37.20
C SER A 739 -4.88 7.81 -35.87
N THR A 740 -4.65 9.11 -35.68
CA THR A 740 -3.94 9.65 -34.52
C THR A 740 -4.90 10.37 -33.58
N ILE A 741 -4.79 10.04 -32.29
CA ILE A 741 -5.38 10.77 -31.17
C ILE A 741 -4.23 11.41 -30.39
N GLU A 742 -4.25 12.72 -30.23
CA GLU A 742 -3.21 13.47 -29.52
C GLU A 742 -3.80 14.10 -28.25
N TYR A 743 -2.99 14.19 -27.20
CA TYR A 743 -3.36 14.71 -25.89
C TYR A 743 -2.42 15.84 -25.47
N ASP A 744 -2.98 16.95 -25.04
CA ASP A 744 -2.22 18.03 -24.40
C ASP A 744 -2.54 18.08 -22.91
N TYR A 745 -1.55 18.41 -22.08
CA TYR A 745 -1.69 18.50 -20.62
C TYR A 745 -1.29 19.88 -20.10
N ASP A 746 -1.86 20.28 -18.97
CA ASP A 746 -1.31 21.37 -18.17
C ASP A 746 -0.19 20.90 -17.23
N ALA A 747 0.34 21.83 -16.43
CA ALA A 747 1.40 21.55 -15.47
C ALA A 747 0.97 20.59 -14.35
N ALA A 748 -0.32 20.55 -13.98
CA ALA A 748 -0.86 19.63 -12.97
C ALA A 748 -1.32 18.29 -13.59
N SER A 749 -0.95 18.02 -14.85
CA SER A 749 -1.31 16.81 -15.60
C SER A 749 -2.79 16.65 -15.88
N ASN A 750 -3.56 17.74 -15.89
CA ASN A 750 -4.92 17.72 -16.41
C ASN A 750 -4.90 17.73 -17.94
N ILE A 751 -5.73 16.91 -18.61
CA ILE A 751 -5.85 16.91 -20.08
C ILE A 751 -6.50 18.23 -20.53
N THR A 752 -5.77 19.09 -21.23
CA THR A 752 -6.25 20.37 -21.77
C THR A 752 -6.77 20.27 -23.19
N SER A 753 -6.39 19.25 -23.94
CA SER A 753 -6.93 19.01 -25.28
C SER A 753 -6.88 17.52 -25.65
N ILE A 754 -7.85 17.10 -26.47
CA ILE A 754 -7.82 15.85 -27.21
C ILE A 754 -8.06 16.18 -28.68
N SER A 755 -7.06 15.92 -29.52
CA SER A 755 -7.14 16.10 -30.96
C SER A 755 -7.36 14.77 -31.64
N THR A 756 -8.45 14.69 -32.41
CA THR A 756 -8.77 13.54 -33.28
C THR A 756 -8.84 14.02 -34.73
N PRO A 757 -8.91 13.12 -35.73
CA PRO A 757 -9.11 13.53 -37.11
C PRO A 757 -10.45 14.26 -37.34
N GLY A 758 -11.41 14.08 -36.43
CA GLY A 758 -12.70 14.78 -36.43
C GLY A 758 -12.63 16.21 -35.88
N GLY A 759 -11.55 16.58 -35.20
CA GLY A 759 -11.35 17.90 -34.59
C GLY A 759 -10.71 17.82 -33.20
N THR A 760 -10.38 19.00 -32.67
CA THR A 760 -9.77 19.18 -31.34
C THR A 760 -10.79 19.66 -30.33
N THR A 761 -10.98 18.91 -29.26
CA THR A 761 -11.77 19.31 -28.08
C THR A 761 -10.82 19.84 -27.01
N THR A 762 -11.11 20.99 -26.42
CA THR A 762 -10.28 21.58 -25.35
C THR A 762 -11.00 21.62 -24.01
N TYR A 763 -10.26 21.50 -22.91
CA TYR A 763 -10.76 21.45 -21.55
C TYR A 763 -10.07 22.50 -20.67
N THR A 764 -10.80 23.05 -19.71
CA THR A 764 -10.22 23.90 -18.64
C THR A 764 -10.64 23.39 -17.27
N TYR A 765 -9.84 23.68 -16.25
CA TYR A 765 -10.05 23.19 -14.89
C TYR A 765 -10.03 24.33 -13.88
N ASP A 766 -10.88 24.22 -12.87
CA ASP A 766 -10.89 25.16 -11.74
C ASP A 766 -9.67 24.97 -10.82
N GLU A 767 -9.61 25.77 -9.76
CA GLU A 767 -8.57 25.74 -8.72
C GLU A 767 -8.40 24.41 -7.97
N ARG A 768 -9.39 23.50 -8.06
CA ARG A 768 -9.40 22.19 -7.40
C ARG A 768 -9.20 21.07 -8.42
N ASN A 769 -8.72 21.40 -9.62
CA ASN A 769 -8.53 20.50 -10.75
C ASN A 769 -9.83 19.79 -11.19
N ARG A 770 -11.00 20.44 -11.02
CA ARG A 770 -12.30 19.95 -11.53
C ARG A 770 -12.60 20.57 -12.89
N LEU A 771 -13.19 19.82 -13.80
CA LEU A 771 -13.52 20.29 -15.16
C LEU A 771 -14.44 21.52 -15.12
N GLU A 772 -13.98 22.68 -15.59
CA GLU A 772 -14.72 23.94 -15.63
C GLU A 772 -15.38 24.18 -16.99
N THR A 773 -14.68 23.89 -18.09
CA THR A 773 -15.24 24.00 -19.44
C THR A 773 -14.77 22.90 -20.39
N THR A 774 -15.64 22.57 -21.36
CA THR A 774 -15.29 21.77 -22.54
C THR A 774 -15.67 22.58 -23.78
N PHE A 775 -14.79 22.68 -24.76
CA PHE A 775 -15.08 23.34 -26.04
C PHE A 775 -14.87 22.36 -27.19
N ASP A 776 -15.97 22.08 -27.90
CA ASP A 776 -15.98 21.32 -29.16
C ASP A 776 -16.17 22.32 -30.32
N PRO A 777 -15.32 22.34 -31.36
CA PRO A 777 -15.41 23.31 -32.45
C PRO A 777 -16.73 23.26 -33.24
N SER A 778 -17.39 22.11 -33.25
CA SER A 778 -18.67 21.87 -33.93
C SER A 778 -19.89 22.19 -33.05
N GLN A 779 -19.77 22.01 -31.73
CA GLN A 779 -20.89 22.19 -30.79
C GLN A 779 -20.83 23.52 -30.02
N GLY A 780 -19.64 24.03 -29.68
CA GLY A 780 -19.41 25.21 -28.85
C GLY A 780 -18.93 24.87 -27.44
N THR A 781 -19.09 25.80 -26.48
CA THR A 781 -18.59 25.64 -25.10
C THR A 781 -19.68 25.12 -24.15
N THR A 782 -19.38 24.02 -23.46
CA THR A 782 -20.08 23.55 -22.27
C THR A 782 -19.39 24.08 -21.01
N ARG A 783 -20.14 24.56 -20.01
CA ARG A 783 -19.60 25.00 -18.71
C ARG A 783 -20.15 24.18 -17.56
N TYR A 784 -19.32 23.92 -16.56
CA TYR A 784 -19.66 23.12 -15.38
C TYR A 784 -19.49 23.97 -14.13
N PHE A 785 -20.45 23.87 -13.21
CA PHE A 785 -20.42 24.58 -11.94
C PHE A 785 -20.64 23.61 -10.79
N TYR A 786 -19.85 23.75 -9.74
CA TYR A 786 -19.88 22.90 -8.57
C TYR A 786 -20.21 23.69 -7.32
N ASP A 787 -20.77 23.02 -6.31
CA ASP A 787 -20.82 23.57 -4.97
C ASP A 787 -19.48 23.41 -4.21
N ASN A 788 -19.47 23.81 -2.95
CA ASN A 788 -18.28 23.76 -2.09
C ASN A 788 -17.85 22.32 -1.72
N PHE A 789 -18.77 21.35 -1.73
CA PHE A 789 -18.45 19.93 -1.51
C PHE A 789 -17.95 19.23 -2.79
N SER A 790 -18.09 19.89 -3.95
CA SER A 790 -17.78 19.38 -5.29
C SER A 790 -18.91 18.61 -5.97
N ASN A 791 -20.16 18.80 -5.57
CA ASN A 791 -21.29 18.32 -6.35
C ASN A 791 -21.50 19.19 -7.60
N LEU A 792 -21.76 18.60 -8.76
CA LEU A 792 -22.00 19.32 -10.01
C LEU A 792 -23.43 19.90 -10.07
N ILE A 793 -23.59 21.15 -9.64
CA ILE A 793 -24.90 21.81 -9.51
C ILE A 793 -25.46 22.38 -10.81
N GLN A 794 -24.62 22.64 -11.82
CA GLN A 794 -25.10 23.17 -13.10
C GLN A 794 -24.19 22.81 -14.27
N THR A 795 -24.81 22.53 -15.42
CA THR A 795 -24.14 22.39 -16.72
C THR A 795 -24.82 23.30 -17.74
N GLU A 796 -24.07 24.22 -18.34
CA GLU A 796 -24.54 25.06 -19.43
C GLU A 796 -24.09 24.47 -20.76
N LEU A 797 -25.04 24.06 -21.60
CA LEU A 797 -24.77 23.50 -22.92
C LEU A 797 -24.64 24.60 -23.99
N PRO A 798 -23.89 24.35 -25.08
CA PRO A 798 -23.65 25.35 -26.12
C PRO A 798 -24.90 25.83 -26.85
N ASN A 799 -25.94 25.00 -26.89
CA ASN A 799 -27.23 25.30 -27.50
C ASN A 799 -28.13 26.19 -26.63
N GLY A 800 -27.64 26.65 -25.46
CA GLY A 800 -28.35 27.50 -24.52
C GLY A 800 -29.22 26.74 -23.52
N VAL A 801 -29.19 25.40 -23.53
CA VAL A 801 -29.84 24.59 -22.51
C VAL A 801 -29.02 24.63 -21.23
N ILE A 802 -29.69 24.83 -20.09
CA ILE A 802 -29.09 24.78 -18.76
C ILE A 802 -29.65 23.56 -18.06
N GLU A 803 -28.77 22.62 -17.69
CA GLU A 803 -29.07 21.52 -16.77
C GLU A 803 -28.72 21.96 -15.34
N ALA A 804 -29.70 22.03 -14.44
CA ALA A 804 -29.51 22.36 -13.03
C ALA A 804 -29.78 21.13 -12.16
N ARG A 805 -28.98 20.93 -11.11
CA ARG A 805 -29.05 19.78 -10.19
C ARG A 805 -29.18 20.24 -8.74
N GLN A 806 -29.92 19.49 -7.94
CA GLN A 806 -30.00 19.68 -6.48
C GLN A 806 -29.70 18.36 -5.77
N TYR A 807 -29.12 18.49 -4.58
CA TYR A 807 -28.68 17.37 -3.76
C TYR A 807 -29.27 17.45 -2.36
N ASP A 808 -29.45 16.30 -1.71
CA ASP A 808 -29.77 16.24 -0.28
C ASP A 808 -28.51 16.41 0.59
N LYS A 809 -28.67 16.34 1.92
CA LYS A 809 -27.58 16.47 2.89
C LYS A 809 -26.55 15.34 2.85
N LEU A 810 -26.87 14.23 2.18
CA LEU A 810 -25.93 13.13 1.95
C LEU A 810 -25.25 13.25 0.58
N ASN A 811 -25.41 14.40 -0.08
CA ASN A 811 -24.88 14.67 -1.42
C ASN A 811 -25.46 13.74 -2.51
N ARG A 812 -26.71 13.30 -2.35
CA ARG A 812 -27.42 12.48 -3.34
C ARG A 812 -28.33 13.35 -4.20
N LEU A 813 -28.34 13.12 -5.52
CA LEU A 813 -29.14 13.90 -6.48
C LEU A 813 -30.64 13.72 -6.24
N THR A 814 -31.35 14.80 -5.93
CA THR A 814 -32.81 14.81 -5.68
C THR A 814 -33.60 15.54 -6.76
N TYR A 815 -32.97 16.39 -7.56
CA TYR A 815 -33.66 17.11 -8.62
C TYR A 815 -32.72 17.37 -9.80
N LEU A 816 -33.24 17.24 -11.02
CA LEU A 816 -32.56 17.60 -12.26
C LEU A 816 -33.54 18.32 -13.19
N GLU A 817 -33.15 19.47 -13.74
CA GLU A 817 -33.98 20.23 -14.67
C GLU A 817 -33.18 20.74 -15.86
N ASN A 818 -33.72 20.56 -17.06
CA ASN A 818 -33.21 21.13 -18.30
C ASN A 818 -34.11 22.28 -18.75
N THR A 819 -33.54 23.48 -18.88
CA THR A 819 -34.27 24.68 -19.30
C THR A 819 -33.66 25.30 -20.56
N LEU A 820 -34.49 25.91 -21.40
CA LEU A 820 -34.06 26.78 -22.50
C LEU A 820 -34.73 28.14 -22.33
N GLY A 821 -33.98 29.13 -21.82
CA GLY A 821 -34.54 30.39 -21.35
C GLY A 821 -35.51 30.13 -20.19
N ASP A 822 -36.72 30.69 -20.26
CA ASP A 822 -37.75 30.48 -19.22
C ASP A 822 -38.57 29.19 -19.42
N THR A 823 -38.23 28.36 -20.43
CA THR A 823 -38.99 27.14 -20.76
C THR A 823 -38.29 25.91 -20.21
N THR A 824 -38.94 25.18 -19.30
CA THR A 824 -38.51 23.84 -18.90
C THR A 824 -38.75 22.86 -20.05
N LEU A 825 -37.70 22.14 -20.45
CA LEU A 825 -37.72 21.09 -21.46
C LEU A 825 -38.00 19.73 -20.83
N SER A 826 -37.35 19.47 -19.69
CA SER A 826 -37.57 18.30 -18.84
C SER A 826 -37.17 18.61 -17.41
N SER A 827 -37.77 17.93 -16.46
CA SER A 827 -37.45 17.99 -15.04
C SER A 827 -37.72 16.63 -14.44
N TYR A 828 -36.91 16.24 -13.46
CA TYR A 828 -37.00 14.98 -12.75
C TYR A 828 -36.84 15.27 -11.26
N ASP A 829 -37.91 15.10 -10.50
CA ASP A 829 -37.92 15.19 -9.03
C ASP A 829 -37.84 13.78 -8.46
N TYR A 830 -36.73 13.48 -7.78
CA TYR A 830 -36.41 12.16 -7.24
C TYR A 830 -36.69 12.12 -5.73
N THR A 831 -37.53 11.18 -5.31
CA THR A 831 -37.62 10.78 -3.90
C THR A 831 -36.72 9.57 -3.68
N LEU A 832 -35.83 9.64 -2.69
CA LEU A 832 -34.89 8.57 -2.35
C LEU A 832 -35.31 7.86 -1.05
N ASN A 833 -35.00 6.57 -0.92
CA ASN A 833 -35.08 5.87 0.35
C ASN A 833 -33.87 6.20 1.25
N LEU A 834 -33.81 5.60 2.44
CA LEU A 834 -32.76 5.89 3.42
C LEU A 834 -31.35 5.55 2.92
N VAL A 835 -31.19 4.53 2.07
CA VAL A 835 -29.89 4.12 1.48
C VAL A 835 -29.61 4.74 0.10
N GLY A 836 -30.50 5.61 -0.41
CA GLY A 836 -30.30 6.36 -1.65
C GLY A 836 -30.91 5.78 -2.93
N ASN A 837 -31.67 4.67 -2.85
CA ASN A 837 -32.41 4.16 -4.02
C ASN A 837 -33.60 5.06 -4.34
N ARG A 838 -33.89 5.27 -5.63
CA ARG A 838 -35.04 6.08 -6.08
C ARG A 838 -36.34 5.36 -5.77
N VAL A 839 -37.20 5.93 -4.93
CA VAL A 839 -38.56 5.44 -4.63
C VAL A 839 -39.59 6.07 -5.57
N SER A 840 -39.32 7.27 -6.10
CA SER A 840 -40.12 7.82 -7.18
C SER A 840 -39.37 8.82 -8.04
N THR A 841 -39.80 8.95 -9.30
CA THR A 841 -39.40 10.00 -10.24
C THR A 841 -40.67 10.70 -10.76
N LEU A 842 -40.80 12.01 -10.50
CA LEU A 842 -41.83 12.85 -11.10
C LEU A 842 -41.23 13.66 -12.26
N GLU A 843 -41.74 13.43 -13.45
CA GLU A 843 -41.29 14.09 -14.69
C GLU A 843 -42.08 15.38 -14.97
N HIS A 844 -41.52 16.26 -15.80
CA HIS A 844 -42.10 17.58 -16.13
C HIS A 844 -43.53 17.53 -16.68
N ASP A 845 -43.85 16.50 -17.48
CA ASP A 845 -45.17 16.30 -18.08
C ASP A 845 -46.23 15.76 -17.11
N GLY A 846 -45.84 15.51 -15.85
CA GLY A 846 -46.68 14.98 -14.79
C GLY A 846 -46.67 13.46 -14.69
N ARG A 847 -45.89 12.77 -15.52
CA ARG A 847 -45.65 11.33 -15.39
C ARG A 847 -44.91 11.03 -14.09
N LEU A 848 -45.45 10.10 -13.31
CA LEU A 848 -44.88 9.63 -12.05
C LEU A 848 -44.56 8.15 -12.19
N VAL A 849 -43.32 7.78 -11.87
CA VAL A 849 -42.89 6.39 -11.71
C VAL A 849 -42.52 6.15 -10.26
N GLU A 850 -43.21 5.21 -9.61
CA GLU A 850 -42.91 4.76 -8.24
C GLU A 850 -42.18 3.41 -8.31
N TYR A 851 -41.19 3.19 -7.45
CA TYR A 851 -40.33 2.00 -7.41
C TYR A 851 -40.39 1.33 -6.04
N ASP A 852 -40.61 0.02 -6.01
CA ASP A 852 -40.49 -0.81 -4.81
C ASP A 852 -39.26 -1.71 -4.89
N TYR A 853 -38.63 -1.98 -3.75
CA TYR A 853 -37.44 -2.83 -3.65
C TYR A 853 -37.64 -3.90 -2.57
N ASP A 854 -36.91 -5.01 -2.69
CA ASP A 854 -36.73 -5.94 -1.58
C ASP A 854 -35.59 -5.49 -0.63
N ASP A 855 -35.32 -6.28 0.41
CA ASP A 855 -34.32 -5.96 1.43
C ASP A 855 -32.86 -6.07 0.93
N LEU A 856 -32.63 -6.60 -0.28
CA LEU A 856 -31.34 -6.53 -0.99
C LEU A 856 -31.29 -5.39 -2.01
N TYR A 857 -32.31 -4.52 -2.01
CA TYR A 857 -32.42 -3.39 -2.92
C TYR A 857 -32.54 -3.78 -4.40
N ARG A 858 -33.12 -4.95 -4.69
CA ARG A 858 -33.49 -5.34 -6.04
C ARG A 858 -34.88 -4.79 -6.35
N LEU A 859 -35.05 -4.21 -7.54
CA LEU A 859 -36.31 -3.59 -7.96
C LEU A 859 -37.40 -4.64 -8.09
N THR A 860 -38.45 -4.61 -7.26
CA THR A 860 -39.55 -5.58 -7.29
C THR A 860 -40.80 -5.05 -7.99
N GLN A 861 -40.96 -3.73 -8.11
CA GLN A 861 -42.11 -3.14 -8.80
C GLN A 861 -41.79 -1.76 -9.36
N GLU A 862 -42.40 -1.45 -10.49
CA GLU A 862 -42.59 -0.10 -11.02
C GLU A 862 -44.08 0.17 -11.19
N LYS A 863 -44.55 1.33 -10.74
CA LYS A 863 -45.91 1.79 -10.94
C LYS A 863 -45.91 3.14 -11.66
N ILE A 864 -46.47 3.16 -12.87
CA ILE A 864 -46.52 4.34 -13.73
C ILE A 864 -47.89 4.99 -13.61
N THR A 865 -47.91 6.29 -13.30
CA THR A 865 -49.09 7.15 -13.39
C THR A 865 -48.83 8.22 -14.43
N ASP A 866 -49.63 8.24 -15.49
CA ASP A 866 -49.41 9.09 -16.67
C ASP A 866 -50.79 9.44 -17.24
N SER A 867 -51.53 10.30 -16.53
CA SER A 867 -52.92 10.60 -16.86
C SER A 867 -53.17 11.09 -18.31
N PRO A 868 -52.22 11.77 -18.99
CA PRO A 868 -52.31 12.04 -20.43
C PRO A 868 -52.20 10.80 -21.33
N ASP A 869 -51.46 9.76 -20.92
CA ASP A 869 -51.30 8.49 -21.63
C ASP A 869 -52.10 7.36 -20.98
N LEU A 870 -53.35 7.20 -21.45
CA LEU A 870 -54.27 6.15 -20.99
C LEU A 870 -53.74 4.70 -21.13
N ILE A 871 -52.67 4.46 -21.90
CA ILE A 871 -52.04 3.14 -22.02
C ILE A 871 -51.10 2.87 -20.85
N ASN A 872 -50.39 3.90 -20.39
CA ASN A 872 -49.40 3.79 -19.32
C ASN A 872 -49.97 4.20 -17.95
N ASP A 873 -51.11 4.90 -17.90
CA ASP A 873 -51.74 5.31 -16.65
C ASP A 873 -52.21 4.10 -15.83
N GLY A 874 -51.61 3.92 -14.65
CA GLY A 874 -51.87 2.79 -13.76
C GLY A 874 -51.17 1.50 -14.19
N ARG A 875 -50.21 1.55 -15.12
CA ARG A 875 -49.41 0.38 -15.53
C ARG A 875 -48.48 -0.03 -14.40
N ILE A 876 -48.50 -1.32 -14.06
CA ILE A 876 -47.67 -1.93 -13.02
C ILE A 876 -46.75 -2.93 -13.70
N ILE A 877 -45.46 -2.88 -13.39
CA ILE A 877 -44.46 -3.85 -13.83
C ILE A 877 -43.85 -4.46 -12.57
N SER A 878 -43.98 -5.76 -12.36
CA SER A 878 -43.45 -6.45 -11.17
C SER A 878 -42.35 -7.44 -11.53
N TYR A 879 -41.37 -7.59 -10.66
CA TYR A 879 -40.21 -8.45 -10.85
C TYR A 879 -40.08 -9.45 -9.71
N THR A 880 -39.63 -10.66 -10.03
CA THR A 880 -39.20 -11.64 -9.02
C THR A 880 -37.80 -12.12 -9.36
N TYR A 881 -37.08 -12.59 -8.34
CA TYR A 881 -35.69 -13.01 -8.45
C TYR A 881 -35.48 -14.35 -7.74
N ASP A 882 -34.45 -15.09 -8.14
CA ASP A 882 -33.91 -16.18 -7.33
C ASP A 882 -33.00 -15.65 -6.20
N ASN A 883 -32.34 -16.54 -5.47
CA ASN A 883 -31.55 -16.14 -4.30
C ASN A 883 -30.19 -15.50 -4.68
N VAL A 884 -29.71 -15.66 -5.91
CA VAL A 884 -28.46 -15.04 -6.39
C VAL A 884 -28.69 -13.77 -7.22
N GLY A 885 -29.96 -13.39 -7.45
CA GLY A 885 -30.32 -12.15 -8.12
C GLY A 885 -30.66 -12.28 -9.60
N ASN A 886 -30.80 -13.50 -10.13
CA ASN A 886 -31.35 -13.68 -11.47
C ASN A 886 -32.85 -13.35 -11.48
N ARG A 887 -33.31 -12.59 -12.46
CA ARG A 887 -34.72 -12.22 -12.60
C ARG A 887 -35.53 -13.41 -13.09
N LEU A 888 -36.46 -13.95 -12.31
CA LEU A 888 -37.31 -15.08 -12.69
C LEU A 888 -38.56 -14.65 -13.47
N THR A 889 -39.13 -13.48 -13.17
CA THR A 889 -40.31 -12.97 -13.89
C THR A 889 -40.27 -11.46 -14.07
N LEU A 890 -40.92 -10.99 -15.14
CA LEU A 890 -41.35 -9.61 -15.37
C LEU A 890 -42.84 -9.65 -15.70
N ASP A 891 -43.71 -9.24 -14.77
CA ASP A 891 -45.15 -9.15 -14.97
C ASP A 891 -45.55 -7.71 -15.28
N ASP A 892 -45.81 -7.43 -16.55
CA ASP A 892 -46.25 -6.13 -17.04
C ASP A 892 -47.76 -6.16 -17.26
N SER A 893 -48.50 -5.36 -16.49
CA SER A 893 -49.97 -5.34 -16.51
C SER A 893 -50.57 -5.05 -17.88
N PHE A 894 -49.79 -4.47 -18.81
CA PHE A 894 -50.21 -4.25 -20.19
C PHE A 894 -49.59 -5.27 -21.17
N LYS A 895 -48.30 -5.60 -21.06
CA LYS A 895 -47.61 -6.49 -22.01
C LYS A 895 -47.80 -7.98 -21.74
N GLY A 896 -48.10 -8.38 -20.51
CA GLY A 896 -48.15 -9.77 -20.06
C GLY A 896 -46.93 -10.13 -19.19
N ILE A 897 -46.81 -11.42 -18.88
CA ILE A 897 -45.77 -11.97 -18.01
C ILE A 897 -44.65 -12.59 -18.85
N THR A 898 -43.44 -12.07 -18.72
CA THR A 898 -42.22 -12.73 -19.18
C THR A 898 -41.66 -13.60 -18.05
N SER A 899 -41.39 -14.87 -18.31
CA SER A 899 -40.67 -15.77 -17.39
C SER A 899 -39.28 -16.07 -17.94
N TYR A 900 -38.29 -16.18 -17.06
CA TYR A 900 -36.89 -16.41 -17.40
C TYR A 900 -36.40 -17.69 -16.72
N GLU A 901 -35.65 -18.51 -17.45
CA GLU A 901 -35.05 -19.74 -16.93
C GLU A 901 -33.53 -19.70 -17.08
N TYR A 902 -32.79 -20.15 -16.07
CA TYR A 902 -31.33 -20.10 -16.03
C TYR A 902 -30.73 -21.50 -15.82
N ASN A 903 -29.51 -21.69 -16.27
CA ASN A 903 -28.73 -22.90 -15.95
C ASN A 903 -27.96 -22.74 -14.63
N GLN A 904 -27.18 -23.75 -14.23
CA GLN A 904 -26.42 -23.68 -12.97
C GLN A 904 -25.27 -22.65 -12.96
N ASN A 905 -24.87 -22.10 -14.11
CA ASN A 905 -23.87 -21.03 -14.21
C ASN A 905 -24.52 -19.64 -14.35
N ASP A 906 -25.82 -19.50 -14.08
CA ASP A 906 -26.58 -18.25 -14.23
C ASP A 906 -26.73 -17.75 -15.68
N TRP A 907 -26.56 -18.63 -16.67
CA TRP A 907 -26.82 -18.27 -18.07
C TRP A 907 -28.30 -18.45 -18.40
N LEU A 908 -28.91 -17.44 -19.01
CA LEU A 908 -30.33 -17.39 -19.35
C LEU A 908 -30.66 -18.37 -20.48
N LEU A 909 -31.32 -19.49 -20.19
CA LEU A 909 -31.71 -20.51 -21.17
C LEU A 909 -32.92 -20.10 -22.01
N SER A 910 -33.92 -19.43 -21.40
CA SER A 910 -35.13 -19.03 -22.11
C SER A 910 -35.78 -17.78 -21.53
N GLU A 911 -36.44 -17.00 -22.38
CA GLU A 911 -37.43 -16.00 -21.97
C GLU A 911 -38.77 -16.25 -22.69
N THR A 912 -39.86 -16.32 -21.94
CA THR A 912 -41.19 -16.64 -22.47
C THR A 912 -42.19 -15.56 -22.11
N LEU A 913 -42.73 -14.83 -23.09
CA LEU A 913 -43.81 -13.87 -22.87
C LEU A 913 -45.18 -14.53 -23.04
N ASN A 914 -45.99 -14.51 -21.98
CA ASN A 914 -47.38 -14.95 -21.98
C ASN A 914 -48.33 -13.79 -21.72
N LYS A 915 -49.43 -13.69 -22.49
CA LYS A 915 -50.50 -12.71 -22.28
C LYS A 915 -51.86 -13.39 -22.45
N ASP A 916 -52.77 -13.16 -21.50
CA ASP A 916 -54.14 -13.71 -21.52
C ASP A 916 -54.21 -15.25 -21.70
N GLY A 917 -53.22 -15.96 -21.15
CA GLY A 917 -53.11 -17.42 -21.27
C GLY A 917 -52.61 -17.92 -22.63
N GLN A 918 -52.12 -17.04 -23.49
CA GLN A 918 -51.48 -17.36 -24.76
C GLN A 918 -49.99 -16.97 -24.73
N THR A 919 -49.14 -17.86 -25.22
CA THR A 919 -47.73 -17.55 -25.45
C THR A 919 -47.62 -16.64 -26.67
N ILE A 920 -47.00 -15.48 -26.47
CA ILE A 920 -46.80 -14.46 -27.50
C ILE A 920 -45.50 -14.71 -28.23
N PHE A 921 -44.43 -15.00 -27.49
CA PHE A 921 -43.17 -15.50 -28.04
C PHE A 921 -42.40 -16.31 -27.00
N ILE A 922 -41.49 -17.15 -27.49
CA ILE A 922 -40.43 -17.79 -26.71
C ILE A 922 -39.10 -17.44 -27.38
N TYR A 923 -38.12 -16.99 -26.60
CA TYR A 923 -36.71 -17.01 -27.00
C TYR A 923 -35.98 -18.12 -26.24
N GLU A 924 -35.18 -18.89 -26.96
CA GLU A 924 -34.25 -19.88 -26.42
C GLU A 924 -32.82 -19.40 -26.72
N TYR A 925 -31.91 -19.59 -25.77
CA TYR A 925 -30.51 -19.17 -25.91
C TYR A 925 -29.58 -20.36 -25.71
N ASP A 926 -28.53 -20.38 -26.51
CA ASP A 926 -27.41 -21.29 -26.34
C ASP A 926 -26.15 -20.48 -26.04
N TYR A 927 -25.26 -21.08 -25.26
CA TYR A 927 -23.99 -20.50 -24.88
C TYR A 927 -22.85 -21.46 -25.22
N ASP A 928 -21.68 -20.89 -25.47
CA ASP A 928 -20.44 -21.65 -25.35
C ASP A 928 -20.06 -21.83 -23.87
N ASN A 929 -18.94 -22.50 -23.59
CA ASN A 929 -18.52 -22.76 -22.22
C ASN A 929 -17.95 -21.52 -21.51
N ASN A 930 -17.55 -20.48 -22.24
CA ASN A 930 -17.14 -19.19 -21.66
C ASN A 930 -18.34 -18.32 -21.26
N GLY A 931 -19.57 -18.77 -21.55
CA GLY A 931 -20.78 -18.01 -21.28
C GLY A 931 -21.12 -16.98 -22.36
N ASN A 932 -20.50 -17.07 -23.54
CA ASN A 932 -20.87 -16.24 -24.67
C ASN A 932 -22.12 -16.80 -25.33
N THR A 933 -23.12 -15.96 -25.62
CA THR A 933 -24.28 -16.38 -26.41
C THR A 933 -23.84 -16.77 -27.81
N ILE A 934 -24.14 -17.98 -28.26
CA ILE A 934 -23.86 -18.48 -29.62
C ILE A 934 -25.11 -18.50 -30.50
N SER A 935 -26.29 -18.56 -29.89
CA SER A 935 -27.56 -18.67 -30.59
C SER A 935 -28.69 -18.06 -29.76
N ARG A 936 -29.61 -17.40 -30.44
CA ARG A 936 -30.89 -16.94 -29.91
C ARG A 936 -32.00 -17.29 -30.90
N ILE A 937 -32.94 -18.12 -30.50
CA ILE A 937 -34.00 -18.64 -31.38
C ILE A 937 -35.35 -18.14 -30.91
N LYS A 938 -36.08 -17.41 -31.76
CA LYS A 938 -37.45 -17.01 -31.47
C LYS A 938 -38.45 -18.01 -32.06
N ASP A 939 -39.41 -18.45 -31.25
CA ASP A 939 -40.53 -19.32 -31.65
C ASP A 939 -40.08 -20.56 -32.45
N GLY A 940 -38.90 -21.08 -32.13
CA GLY A 940 -38.27 -22.23 -32.79
C GLY A 940 -37.91 -22.03 -34.28
N THR A 941 -38.02 -20.80 -34.82
CA THR A 941 -37.91 -20.57 -36.27
C THR A 941 -37.06 -19.37 -36.68
N GLU A 942 -37.00 -18.30 -35.88
CA GLU A 942 -36.17 -17.12 -36.17
C GLU A 942 -34.86 -17.21 -35.38
N GLN A 943 -33.84 -17.84 -35.95
CA GLN A 943 -32.54 -17.99 -35.31
C GLN A 943 -31.61 -16.81 -35.63
N THR A 944 -31.01 -16.23 -34.59
CA THR A 944 -29.84 -15.36 -34.66
C THR A 944 -28.62 -16.14 -34.16
N THR A 945 -27.51 -16.14 -34.89
CA THR A 945 -26.26 -16.77 -34.45
C THR A 945 -25.19 -15.73 -34.19
N TYR A 946 -24.29 -16.04 -33.26
CA TYR A 946 -23.23 -15.16 -32.78
C TYR A 946 -21.92 -15.93 -32.88
N GLN A 947 -20.89 -15.29 -33.44
CA GLN A 947 -19.58 -15.90 -33.64
C GLN A 947 -18.55 -15.13 -32.83
N TRP A 948 -17.69 -15.86 -32.13
CA TRP A 948 -16.67 -15.33 -31.24
C TRP A 948 -15.29 -15.80 -31.70
N ASN A 949 -14.28 -14.95 -31.59
CA ASN A 949 -12.90 -15.33 -31.85
C ASN A 949 -12.23 -15.91 -30.58
N PRO A 950 -11.01 -16.47 -30.68
CA PRO A 950 -10.27 -16.97 -29.53
C PRO A 950 -9.87 -15.93 -28.47
N GLU A 951 -9.92 -14.65 -28.80
CA GLU A 951 -9.80 -13.54 -27.83
C GLU A 951 -11.07 -13.33 -26.99
N ASN A 952 -12.09 -14.19 -27.18
CA ASN A 952 -13.40 -14.12 -26.56
C ASN A 952 -14.21 -12.85 -26.96
N ARG A 953 -14.03 -12.37 -28.20
CA ARG A 953 -14.70 -11.17 -28.75
C ARG A 953 -15.71 -11.52 -29.84
N LEU A 954 -16.87 -10.86 -29.86
CA LEU A 954 -17.93 -11.09 -30.86
C LEU A 954 -17.49 -10.58 -32.23
N ILE A 955 -17.28 -11.44 -33.22
CA ILE A 955 -16.80 -11.05 -34.56
C ILE A 955 -17.90 -11.03 -35.63
N ALA A 956 -19.01 -11.74 -35.42
CA ALA A 956 -20.13 -11.69 -36.35
C ALA A 956 -21.47 -12.04 -35.69
N VAL A 957 -22.53 -11.44 -36.22
CA VAL A 957 -23.93 -11.77 -35.91
C VAL A 957 -24.67 -12.03 -37.21
N GLU A 958 -25.28 -13.20 -37.34
CA GLU A 958 -26.14 -13.56 -38.47
C GLU A 958 -27.61 -13.57 -38.02
N LEU A 959 -28.43 -12.73 -38.64
CA LEU A 959 -29.86 -12.62 -38.35
C LEU A 959 -30.66 -13.70 -39.11
N SER A 960 -31.89 -13.93 -38.68
CA SER A 960 -32.78 -14.96 -39.25
C SER A 960 -33.15 -14.73 -40.72
N ASP A 961 -32.96 -13.53 -41.24
CA ASP A 961 -33.18 -13.18 -42.65
C ASP A 961 -31.93 -13.36 -43.54
N GLY A 962 -30.82 -13.86 -42.96
CA GLY A 962 -29.53 -14.05 -43.62
C GLY A 962 -28.65 -12.81 -43.65
N THR A 963 -29.06 -11.71 -43.00
CA THR A 963 -28.20 -10.52 -42.85
C THR A 963 -27.07 -10.82 -41.89
N GLN A 964 -25.84 -10.54 -42.29
CA GLN A 964 -24.65 -10.68 -41.44
C GLN A 964 -24.08 -9.30 -41.08
N VAL A 965 -23.83 -9.09 -39.80
CA VAL A 965 -23.10 -7.94 -39.26
C VAL A 965 -21.76 -8.45 -38.74
N ASN A 966 -20.66 -7.87 -39.20
CA ASN A 966 -19.32 -8.24 -38.76
C ASN A 966 -18.72 -7.13 -37.89
N TYR A 967 -17.92 -7.52 -36.92
CA TYR A 967 -17.27 -6.64 -35.96
C TYR A 967 -15.75 -6.80 -36.08
N THR A 968 -15.06 -5.68 -35.90
CA THR A 968 -13.60 -5.61 -35.83
C THR A 968 -13.25 -4.72 -34.64
N TYR A 969 -12.31 -5.16 -33.83
CA TYR A 969 -11.88 -4.47 -32.62
C TYR A 969 -10.60 -3.69 -32.87
N ASP A 970 -10.35 -2.66 -32.07
CA ASP A 970 -9.04 -2.05 -32.00
C ASP A 970 -8.05 -2.94 -31.23
N ALA A 971 -6.79 -2.52 -31.20
CA ALA A 971 -5.76 -3.18 -30.43
C ALA A 971 -6.17 -2.97 -28.98
N MET A 972 -6.11 -4.03 -28.18
CA MET A 972 -6.60 -4.04 -26.82
C MET A 972 -6.11 -2.79 -26.07
N VAL A 973 -7.04 -1.91 -25.71
CA VAL A 973 -6.77 -0.89 -24.71
C VAL A 973 -6.79 -1.66 -23.39
N ILE A 974 -5.61 -1.86 -22.81
CA ILE A 974 -5.54 -2.16 -21.39
C ILE A 974 -5.87 -0.81 -20.73
N GLU A 975 -7.14 -0.54 -20.47
CA GLU A 975 -7.55 0.54 -19.54
C GLU A 975 -7.31 0.09 -18.09
#